data_AF-A0A0D9PA13-F1
#
_entry.id   AF-A0A0D9PA13-F1
#
_cell.length_a   1.000
_cell.length_b   1.000
_cell.length_c   1.000
_cell.angle_alpha   90.00
_cell.angle_beta   90.00
_cell.angle_gamma   90.00
#
_symmetry.space_group_name_H-M   'P 1'
#
loop_
_entity.id
_entity.type
_entity.pdbx_description
1 polymer ?
#
loop_
_entity_poly.entity_id
_entity_poly.type
_entity_poly.pdbx_seq_one_letter_code
_entity_poly.pdbx_strand_id
1 'polypeptide(L)'
;MARPQNSPILAQLRNAKSLPEQTAALQALKNEIVGHVQKKEAWIGLGVLEPIVRTLYSNRSPTKLNGKDATVQPPSRPLSDDDSVKLQALQLVASFANGGPAFLHPLHAARVVPAILGNISPYTSPPQVVVSSLRALLDITSAARLAVSPSPLDVQTLADNVFTSHHIESLHAMLSMTSSKYILQSQVVLASTLISRLCREDRHQHALTVGGILDSLAAQLARFAVADGLVVPGAEEHAYSDGLHEVFPEAANPGAQIGPILEAISCIIGDSKYRANRLICSPSLLAIFPSIKFEPYGDPRDSQQALPPRHNGVTAMEFILPSLPSTTSRTPSAAASSFPTPDRSDSRTSSRTSLSKFGSSAVSAVWDSPRFQALGNTVDVSTEDIESPFIPWLIHLVRSLNDYDRLMAAAVLAALFKAGLGRKGVRETSIGLLVVPILVGMISKNDKDGVELLDSFETSQLQILEKAPAILARTITDSEYLQKAAFDCDAVKVLTRLLRRAYQPVEEMRHPKYWSPNPDTGMDVESTLPLAQLGENGQNPLLAHRIRLRESALKAIGALSAGKEDYRKALIAEDFVPFVVESLSEFPRKPKQAKDKPLNDTARTGPVSTYGTNPQSVIIAGCHVVRTLARSVSILRTALVDHAVSIPILRFMSHPDITIQIAATATVINLVVEVSPVRELLTERGVMKVLCEHAHSDNHSLRLNALWALKHFVDAVGPDLKKACLEQLQPGWLMQLIRDDDQETSFFALKAKESSADDLDEDIDMQQSDEPLRWFFGTNGTIRELDASRSSRLRQVEDRLASVREAELNPTRKARNDKLAIQEQGLDFIRNFIGRPESGVSSEAPSETTEMIDHLFSQLGQDRLFEILASKLRSKVLHPFSRRTLVSAGGTRVLHPQAKIIVAVICILVHMAASIHRHRQLVIAQTELLKLLAQQVNSKDRGVRVSLCHLVINLTWHDDETEAQACSHRAQELKRLGFYSKMETLKQHDRDLDVRERAKTATFQIDQATY
;
A
#
# COMPACT_ATOMS: atom_id res chain seq x y z
N MET A 1 -25.85 -17.27 48.80
CA MET A 1 -24.49 -16.76 49.04
C MET A 1 -24.62 -15.34 49.61
N ALA A 2 -23.91 -15.03 50.70
CA ALA A 2 -24.00 -13.74 51.39
C ALA A 2 -23.46 -12.59 50.52
N ARG A 3 -23.97 -11.36 50.72
CA ARG A 3 -23.59 -10.15 49.96
C ARG A 3 -22.05 -9.95 49.97
N PRO A 4 -21.40 -9.71 48.81
CA PRO A 4 -19.95 -9.53 48.72
C PRO A 4 -19.38 -8.24 49.35
N GLN A 5 -20.24 -7.34 49.88
CA GLN A 5 -19.80 -6.07 50.48
C GLN A 5 -18.94 -6.24 51.75
N ASN A 6 -18.92 -7.44 52.36
CA ASN A 6 -18.03 -7.82 53.46
C ASN A 6 -16.97 -8.86 53.03
N SER A 7 -16.42 -8.77 51.82
CA SER A 7 -15.39 -9.71 51.36
C SER A 7 -14.08 -9.53 52.16
N PRO A 8 -13.59 -10.57 52.87
CA PRO A 8 -12.36 -10.49 53.66
C PRO A 8 -11.14 -10.21 52.78
N ILE A 9 -11.15 -10.67 51.51
CA ILE A 9 -10.06 -10.48 50.56
C ILE A 9 -9.92 -8.99 50.16
N LEU A 10 -11.02 -8.28 49.92
CA LEU A 10 -10.97 -6.85 49.55
C LEU A 10 -10.50 -5.99 50.73
N ALA A 11 -10.98 -6.30 51.93
CA ALA A 11 -10.56 -5.63 53.15
C ALA A 11 -9.06 -5.87 53.42
N GLN A 12 -8.56 -7.08 53.17
CA GLN A 12 -7.13 -7.39 53.24
C GLN A 12 -6.34 -6.63 52.16
N LEU A 13 -6.79 -6.57 50.91
CA LEU A 13 -6.11 -5.80 49.85
C LEU A 13 -6.02 -4.29 50.15
N ARG A 14 -7.05 -3.71 50.76
CA ARG A 14 -7.08 -2.28 51.11
C ARG A 14 -6.24 -1.95 52.36
N ASN A 15 -6.14 -2.88 53.31
CA ASN A 15 -5.56 -2.64 54.63
C ASN A 15 -4.26 -3.42 54.91
N ALA A 16 -3.74 -4.19 53.94
CA ALA A 16 -2.50 -4.96 54.09
C ALA A 16 -1.35 -4.05 54.54
N LYS A 17 -0.67 -4.45 55.61
CA LYS A 17 0.46 -3.67 56.19
C LYS A 17 1.82 -4.22 55.74
N SER A 18 1.84 -5.41 55.13
CA SER A 18 3.03 -6.06 54.63
C SER A 18 2.84 -6.60 53.20
N LEU A 19 3.94 -6.67 52.44
CA LEU A 19 3.96 -7.22 51.07
C LEU A 19 3.55 -8.71 50.99
N PRO A 20 3.90 -9.58 51.97
CA PRO A 20 3.42 -10.97 51.99
C PRO A 20 1.90 -11.08 52.20
N GLU A 21 1.31 -10.28 53.10
CA GLU A 21 -0.15 -10.22 53.28
C GLU A 21 -0.85 -9.79 51.98
N GLN A 22 -0.29 -8.78 51.31
CA GLN A 22 -0.81 -8.30 50.03
C GLN A 22 -0.70 -9.37 48.93
N THR A 23 0.43 -10.08 48.85
CA THR A 23 0.63 -11.20 47.92
C THR A 23 -0.39 -12.31 48.15
N ALA A 24 -0.61 -12.70 49.41
CA ALA A 24 -1.59 -13.73 49.77
C ALA A 24 -3.01 -13.34 49.38
N ALA A 25 -3.39 -12.07 49.58
CA ALA A 25 -4.70 -11.55 49.21
C ALA A 25 -4.89 -11.51 47.69
N LEU A 26 -3.88 -11.08 46.91
CA LEU A 26 -3.93 -11.10 45.44
C LEU A 26 -4.01 -12.55 44.90
N GLN A 27 -3.28 -13.48 45.49
CA GLN A 27 -3.33 -14.89 45.12
C GLN A 27 -4.70 -15.52 45.45
N ALA A 28 -5.30 -15.19 46.59
CA ALA A 28 -6.65 -15.63 46.95
C ALA A 28 -7.68 -15.11 45.94
N LEU A 29 -7.61 -13.82 45.58
CA LEU A 29 -8.47 -13.24 44.55
C LEU A 29 -8.30 -13.95 43.20
N LYS A 30 -7.07 -14.24 42.80
CA LYS A 30 -6.77 -14.94 41.54
C LYS A 30 -7.45 -16.30 41.50
N ASN A 31 -7.39 -17.06 42.58
CA ASN A 31 -8.04 -18.36 42.69
C ASN A 31 -9.57 -18.27 42.58
N GLU A 32 -10.18 -17.15 42.95
CA GLU A 32 -11.62 -16.95 42.79
C GLU A 32 -12.02 -16.60 41.36
N ILE A 33 -11.24 -15.76 40.66
CA ILE A 33 -11.68 -15.16 39.39
C ILE A 33 -11.22 -15.92 38.13
N VAL A 34 -10.16 -16.72 38.21
CA VAL A 34 -9.63 -17.44 37.04
C VAL A 34 -10.69 -18.43 36.53
N GLY A 35 -11.00 -18.36 35.24
CA GLY A 35 -12.01 -19.20 34.59
C GLY A 35 -13.47 -18.79 34.83
N HIS A 36 -13.75 -17.77 35.65
CA HIS A 36 -15.13 -17.41 36.04
C HIS A 36 -15.46 -15.94 35.74
N VAL A 37 -16.07 -15.68 34.57
CA VAL A 37 -16.41 -14.31 34.12
C VAL A 37 -17.36 -13.60 35.10
N GLN A 38 -18.43 -14.26 35.57
CA GLN A 38 -19.37 -13.67 36.55
C GLN A 38 -18.71 -13.24 37.86
N LYS A 39 -17.72 -14.02 38.34
CA LYS A 39 -16.97 -13.63 39.54
C LYS A 39 -16.10 -12.41 39.25
N LYS A 40 -15.49 -12.33 38.07
CA LYS A 40 -14.76 -11.11 37.64
C LYS A 40 -15.69 -9.90 37.64
N GLU A 41 -16.88 -10.01 37.05
CA GLU A 41 -17.89 -8.93 37.02
C GLU A 41 -18.29 -8.47 38.42
N ALA A 42 -18.61 -9.42 39.31
CA ALA A 42 -18.95 -9.12 40.69
C ALA A 42 -17.81 -8.40 41.42
N TRP A 43 -16.56 -8.84 41.20
CA TRP A 43 -15.37 -8.23 41.79
C TRP A 43 -15.07 -6.83 41.23
N ILE A 44 -15.34 -6.56 39.95
CA ILE A 44 -15.31 -5.20 39.37
C ILE A 44 -16.31 -4.30 40.10
N GLY A 45 -17.55 -4.77 40.30
CA GLY A 45 -18.59 -4.01 41.02
C GLY A 45 -18.23 -3.62 42.46
N LEU A 46 -17.25 -4.29 43.08
CA LEU A 46 -16.72 -3.94 44.41
C LEU A 46 -15.57 -2.94 44.38
N GLY A 47 -15.11 -2.52 43.20
CA GLY A 47 -13.97 -1.62 43.03
C GLY A 47 -12.63 -2.28 43.35
N VAL A 48 -12.43 -3.54 42.93
CA VAL A 48 -11.18 -4.29 43.18
C VAL A 48 -10.00 -3.80 42.34
N LEU A 49 -10.23 -3.13 41.21
CA LEU A 49 -9.15 -2.70 40.32
C LEU A 49 -8.24 -1.63 40.94
N GLU A 50 -8.81 -0.70 41.72
CA GLU A 50 -8.04 0.37 42.35
C GLU A 50 -6.91 -0.17 43.26
N PRO A 51 -7.17 -1.04 44.25
CA PRO A 51 -6.10 -1.60 45.08
C PRO A 51 -5.12 -2.46 44.27
N ILE A 52 -5.55 -3.16 43.21
CA ILE A 52 -4.65 -3.90 42.32
C ILE A 52 -3.70 -2.95 41.59
N VAL A 53 -4.23 -1.91 40.94
CA VAL A 53 -3.40 -0.97 40.17
C VAL A 53 -2.46 -0.18 41.07
N ARG A 54 -2.90 0.19 42.29
CA ARG A 54 -2.04 0.85 43.26
C ARG A 54 -0.78 0.04 43.58
N THR A 55 -0.86 -1.30 43.59
CA THR A 55 0.32 -2.16 43.81
C THR A 55 1.37 -2.04 42.70
N LEU A 56 0.95 -1.73 41.47
CA LEU A 56 1.84 -1.60 40.31
C LEU A 56 2.63 -0.29 40.31
N TYR A 57 2.14 0.74 41.03
CA TYR A 57 2.78 2.05 41.17
C TYR A 57 3.70 2.18 42.39
N SER A 58 3.82 1.15 43.24
CA SER A 58 4.73 1.15 44.38
C SER A 58 6.19 1.25 43.90
N ASN A 59 6.70 2.47 43.89
CA ASN A 59 8.02 2.81 43.38
C ASN A 59 9.10 2.54 44.43
N ARG A 60 10.17 1.87 43.99
CA ARG A 60 11.51 2.08 44.53
C ARG A 60 11.86 3.57 44.42
N SER A 61 12.49 4.14 45.45
CA SER A 61 13.37 5.28 45.21
C SER A 61 14.51 4.82 44.28
N PRO A 62 14.85 5.56 43.23
CA PRO A 62 15.98 5.19 42.38
C PRO A 62 17.23 5.25 43.25
N THR A 63 17.74 4.08 43.66
CA THR A 63 19.12 3.99 44.14
C THR A 63 19.99 4.59 43.05
N LYS A 64 20.68 5.69 43.36
CA LYS A 64 21.65 6.35 42.48
C LYS A 64 22.65 5.30 41.98
N LEU A 65 22.39 4.74 40.81
CA LEU A 65 23.38 4.00 40.05
C LEU A 65 24.25 5.06 39.39
N ASN A 66 25.53 5.09 39.75
CA ASN A 66 26.51 5.92 39.04
C ASN A 66 26.42 5.60 37.54
N GLY A 67 26.44 6.65 36.70
CA GLY A 67 26.07 6.63 35.29
C GLY A 67 26.93 5.81 34.32
N LYS A 68 27.60 4.75 34.79
CA LYS A 68 28.32 3.77 33.96
C LYS A 68 27.84 2.32 34.10
N ASP A 69 26.99 2.01 35.09
CA ASP A 69 26.58 0.63 35.41
C ASP A 69 25.08 0.31 35.12
N ALA A 70 24.32 1.25 34.53
CA ALA A 70 22.88 1.12 34.32
C ALA A 70 22.46 0.14 33.20
N THR A 71 23.41 -0.41 32.45
CA THR A 71 23.18 -1.26 31.26
C THR A 71 23.28 -2.76 31.56
N VAL A 72 23.58 -3.15 32.79
CA VAL A 72 23.75 -4.56 33.18
C VAL A 72 22.42 -5.09 33.72
N GLN A 73 21.84 -6.07 33.03
CA GLN A 73 20.65 -6.78 33.49
C GLN A 73 20.84 -7.24 34.95
N PRO A 74 19.82 -7.09 35.82
CA PRO A 74 19.92 -7.60 37.17
C PRO A 74 20.19 -9.11 37.10
N PRO A 75 21.19 -9.64 37.83
CA PRO A 75 21.43 -11.08 37.88
C PRO A 75 20.14 -11.80 38.30
N SER A 76 19.98 -13.07 37.91
CA SER A 76 18.83 -13.90 38.26
C SER A 76 18.74 -14.07 39.79
N ARG A 77 18.19 -13.07 40.45
CA ARG A 77 17.90 -13.05 41.88
C ARG A 77 16.53 -13.69 42.10
N PRO A 78 16.29 -14.29 43.27
CA PRO A 78 14.93 -14.59 43.71
C PRO A 78 14.08 -13.32 43.60
N LEU A 79 12.81 -13.47 43.18
CA LEU A 79 11.89 -12.32 43.14
C LEU A 79 11.84 -11.70 44.52
N SER A 80 11.97 -10.37 44.59
CA SER A 80 11.73 -9.67 45.85
C SER A 80 10.25 -9.74 46.20
N ASP A 81 9.90 -9.52 47.48
CA ASP A 81 8.50 -9.50 47.89
C ASP A 81 7.67 -8.46 47.10
N ASP A 82 8.29 -7.33 46.72
CA ASP A 82 7.68 -6.30 45.87
C ASP A 82 7.42 -6.81 44.43
N ASP A 83 8.40 -7.49 43.84
CA ASP A 83 8.27 -8.08 42.50
C ASP A 83 7.21 -9.20 42.48
N SER A 84 7.09 -9.95 43.57
CA SER A 84 6.07 -10.99 43.75
C SER A 84 4.65 -10.39 43.79
N VAL A 85 4.46 -9.29 44.53
CA VAL A 85 3.18 -8.55 44.54
C VAL A 85 2.84 -8.05 43.14
N LYS A 86 3.78 -7.39 42.46
CA LYS A 86 3.60 -6.87 41.08
C LYS A 86 3.24 -7.98 40.10
N LEU A 87 3.93 -9.11 40.18
CA LEU A 87 3.66 -10.28 39.34
C LEU A 87 2.22 -10.77 39.50
N GLN A 88 1.73 -10.89 40.74
CA GLN A 88 0.36 -11.32 41.02
C GLN A 88 -0.68 -10.30 40.52
N ALA A 89 -0.41 -9.00 40.73
CA ALA A 89 -1.28 -7.93 40.24
C ALA A 89 -1.39 -7.91 38.71
N LEU A 90 -0.27 -8.05 37.98
CA LEU A 90 -0.27 -8.13 36.52
C LEU A 90 -1.02 -9.36 36.00
N GLN A 91 -0.90 -10.51 36.68
CA GLN A 91 -1.64 -11.73 36.31
C GLN A 91 -3.15 -11.58 36.53
N LEU A 92 -3.56 -10.87 37.58
CA LEU A 92 -4.97 -10.51 37.80
C LEU A 92 -5.49 -9.58 36.70
N VAL A 93 -4.72 -8.55 36.35
CA VAL A 93 -5.07 -7.63 35.25
C VAL A 93 -5.25 -8.39 33.93
N ALA A 94 -4.31 -9.27 33.58
CA ALA A 94 -4.43 -10.16 32.42
C ALA A 94 -5.71 -11.02 32.49
N SER A 95 -6.03 -11.58 33.67
CA SER A 95 -7.26 -12.34 33.87
C SER A 95 -8.52 -11.49 33.66
N PHE A 96 -8.56 -10.25 34.16
CA PHE A 96 -9.69 -9.34 33.93
C PHE A 96 -9.83 -8.95 32.46
N ALA A 97 -8.73 -8.65 31.76
CA ALA A 97 -8.72 -8.35 30.33
C ALA A 97 -9.25 -9.53 29.48
N ASN A 98 -8.89 -10.77 29.84
CA ASN A 98 -9.44 -11.99 29.26
C ASN A 98 -10.94 -12.20 29.55
N GLY A 99 -11.57 -11.37 30.39
CA GLY A 99 -13.02 -11.34 30.56
C GLY A 99 -13.77 -10.78 29.34
N GLY A 100 -13.07 -10.12 28.40
CA GLY A 100 -13.64 -9.60 27.16
C GLY A 100 -13.85 -8.08 27.16
N PRO A 101 -14.48 -7.54 26.10
CA PRO A 101 -14.50 -6.09 25.84
C PRO A 101 -15.21 -5.25 26.91
N ALA A 102 -16.18 -5.82 27.63
CA ALA A 102 -16.86 -5.15 28.74
C ALA A 102 -15.90 -4.73 29.88
N PHE A 103 -14.75 -5.40 30.02
CA PHE A 103 -13.74 -5.06 31.02
C PHE A 103 -12.83 -3.89 30.60
N LEU A 104 -12.85 -3.45 29.34
CA LEU A 104 -11.98 -2.37 28.87
C LEU A 104 -12.27 -1.03 29.55
N HIS A 105 -13.56 -0.70 29.74
CA HIS A 105 -13.96 0.54 30.41
C HIS A 105 -13.42 0.66 31.85
N PRO A 106 -13.67 -0.31 32.75
CA PRO A 106 -13.14 -0.23 34.11
C PRO A 106 -11.59 -0.32 34.16
N LEU A 107 -10.96 -1.06 33.24
CA LEU A 107 -9.49 -1.08 33.13
C LEU A 107 -8.92 0.28 32.69
N HIS A 108 -9.57 0.96 31.75
CA HIS A 108 -9.22 2.32 31.35
C HIS A 108 -9.39 3.32 32.49
N ALA A 109 -10.54 3.29 33.16
CA ALA A 109 -10.84 4.16 34.31
C ALA A 109 -9.83 4.00 35.45
N ALA A 110 -9.35 2.77 35.67
CA ALA A 110 -8.32 2.46 36.66
C ALA A 110 -6.89 2.81 36.21
N ARG A 111 -6.68 3.37 35.01
CA ARG A 111 -5.36 3.70 34.44
C ARG A 111 -4.40 2.50 34.38
N VAL A 112 -4.94 1.34 34.03
CA VAL A 112 -4.18 0.07 33.97
C VAL A 112 -3.05 0.11 32.94
N VAL A 113 -3.28 0.68 31.75
CA VAL A 113 -2.27 0.68 30.67
C VAL A 113 -0.99 1.41 31.09
N PRO A 114 -1.04 2.66 31.60
CA PRO A 114 0.15 3.32 32.16
C PRO A 114 0.84 2.51 33.28
N ALA A 115 0.05 1.86 34.16
CA ALA A 115 0.60 1.05 35.25
C ALA A 115 1.37 -0.20 34.75
N ILE A 116 0.85 -0.88 33.71
CA ILE A 116 1.55 -1.99 33.05
C ILE A 116 2.83 -1.49 32.37
N LEU A 117 2.73 -0.37 31.64
CA LEU A 117 3.85 0.22 30.91
C LEU A 117 4.99 0.66 31.84
N GLY A 118 4.70 1.08 33.07
CA GLY A 118 5.72 1.34 34.10
C GLY A 118 6.55 0.12 34.50
N ASN A 119 6.07 -1.10 34.22
CA ASN A 119 6.70 -2.37 34.59
C ASN A 119 7.14 -3.19 33.35
N ILE A 120 7.23 -2.55 32.17
CA ILE A 120 7.60 -3.24 30.91
C ILE A 120 9.12 -3.28 30.69
N SER A 121 9.90 -2.39 31.32
CA SER A 121 11.32 -2.26 30.99
C SER A 121 12.18 -3.40 31.57
N PRO A 122 13.00 -4.09 30.74
CA PRO A 122 13.89 -5.15 31.21
C PRO A 122 15.07 -4.63 32.04
N TYR A 123 15.32 -3.31 32.03
CA TYR A 123 16.35 -2.67 32.85
C TYR A 123 15.90 -2.43 34.30
N THR A 124 14.60 -2.28 34.52
CA THR A 124 14.04 -1.94 35.83
C THR A 124 13.28 -3.10 36.47
N SER A 125 12.76 -4.03 35.67
CA SER A 125 11.86 -5.11 36.14
C SER A 125 12.45 -6.50 35.86
N PRO A 126 12.24 -7.49 36.74
CA PRO A 126 12.71 -8.85 36.50
C PRO A 126 11.94 -9.52 35.34
N PRO A 127 12.52 -10.54 34.68
CA PRO A 127 11.93 -11.13 33.47
C PRO A 127 10.49 -11.64 33.61
N GLN A 128 10.12 -12.17 34.78
CA GLN A 128 8.78 -12.65 35.08
C GLN A 128 7.75 -11.52 35.06
N VAL A 129 8.09 -10.36 35.64
CA VAL A 129 7.24 -9.16 35.66
C VAL A 129 7.08 -8.63 34.24
N VAL A 130 8.17 -8.49 33.48
CA VAL A 130 8.13 -8.05 32.06
C VAL A 130 7.24 -8.95 31.21
N VAL A 131 7.38 -10.27 31.32
CA VAL A 131 6.54 -11.23 30.59
C VAL A 131 5.06 -11.10 30.98
N SER A 132 4.76 -10.93 32.26
CA SER A 132 3.39 -10.70 32.74
C SER A 132 2.83 -9.36 32.27
N SER A 133 3.64 -8.30 32.18
CA SER A 133 3.26 -7.01 31.60
C SER A 133 2.88 -7.14 30.13
N LEU A 134 3.72 -7.80 29.33
CA LEU A 134 3.45 -8.04 27.90
C LEU A 134 2.18 -8.88 27.68
N ARG A 135 1.96 -9.92 28.49
CA ARG A 135 0.73 -10.74 28.44
C ARG A 135 -0.51 -9.92 28.76
N ALA A 136 -0.47 -9.12 29.83
CA ALA A 136 -1.58 -8.23 30.18
C ALA A 136 -1.92 -7.26 29.03
N LEU A 137 -0.91 -6.67 28.37
CA LEU A 137 -1.12 -5.81 27.20
C LEU A 137 -1.72 -6.57 26.00
N LEU A 138 -1.26 -7.79 25.74
CA LEU A 138 -1.79 -8.62 24.65
C LEU A 138 -3.24 -9.04 24.90
N ASP A 139 -3.62 -9.34 26.15
CA ASP A 139 -4.99 -9.68 26.52
C ASP A 139 -5.91 -8.46 26.40
N ILE A 140 -5.45 -7.27 26.84
CA ILE A 140 -6.16 -6.00 26.61
C ILE A 140 -6.31 -5.72 25.12
N THR A 141 -5.25 -5.93 24.33
CA THR A 141 -5.28 -5.75 22.86
C THR A 141 -6.26 -6.71 22.20
N SER A 142 -6.35 -7.95 22.70
CA SER A 142 -7.27 -8.96 22.18
C SER A 142 -8.72 -8.59 22.47
N ALA A 143 -9.02 -8.07 23.66
CA ALA A 143 -10.33 -7.51 24.00
C ALA A 143 -10.64 -6.26 23.16
N ALA A 144 -9.69 -5.32 23.02
CA ALA A 144 -9.87 -4.10 22.23
C ALA A 144 -10.20 -4.38 20.76
N ARG A 145 -9.65 -5.45 20.18
CA ARG A 145 -9.96 -5.89 18.81
C ARG A 145 -11.40 -6.36 18.60
N LEU A 146 -12.13 -6.65 19.67
CA LEU A 146 -13.53 -7.05 19.65
C LEU A 146 -14.45 -5.95 20.21
N ALA A 147 -13.92 -4.80 20.63
CA ALA A 147 -14.73 -3.71 21.14
C ALA A 147 -15.59 -3.07 20.04
N VAL A 148 -16.77 -2.57 20.41
CA VAL A 148 -17.59 -1.73 19.54
C VAL A 148 -17.05 -0.29 19.60
N SER A 149 -17.00 0.39 18.46
CA SER A 149 -16.51 1.77 18.37
C SER A 149 -17.64 2.77 18.66
N PRO A 150 -17.39 3.86 19.42
CA PRO A 150 -16.10 4.22 20.05
C PRO A 150 -15.85 3.46 21.37
N SER A 151 -14.62 3.02 21.58
CA SER A 151 -14.17 2.41 22.84
C SER A 151 -13.06 3.26 23.47
N PRO A 152 -13.01 3.42 24.81
CA PRO A 152 -11.93 4.16 25.47
C PRO A 152 -10.55 3.51 25.30
N LEU A 153 -10.49 2.20 25.04
CA LEU A 153 -9.28 1.46 24.70
C LEU A 153 -9.52 0.70 23.40
N ASP A 154 -8.95 1.22 22.33
CA ASP A 154 -8.92 0.59 21.01
C ASP A 154 -7.47 0.28 20.58
N VAL A 155 -7.30 -0.33 19.40
CA VAL A 155 -5.97 -0.72 18.90
C VAL A 155 -5.09 0.51 18.65
N GLN A 156 -5.66 1.63 18.22
CA GLN A 156 -4.93 2.84 17.87
C GLN A 156 -4.40 3.54 19.12
N THR A 157 -5.26 3.77 20.11
CA THR A 157 -4.89 4.33 21.42
C THR A 157 -3.86 3.47 22.15
N LEU A 158 -3.99 2.13 22.10
CA LEU A 158 -2.99 1.23 22.67
C LEU A 158 -1.64 1.34 21.95
N ALA A 159 -1.63 1.43 20.61
CA ALA A 159 -0.42 1.63 19.82
C ALA A 159 0.27 2.95 20.16
N ASP A 160 -0.50 4.04 20.33
CA ASP A 160 0.00 5.36 20.70
C ASP A 160 0.67 5.37 22.08
N ASN A 161 0.14 4.59 23.03
CA ASN A 161 0.74 4.45 24.36
C ASN A 161 1.99 3.54 24.34
N VAL A 162 1.99 2.47 23.53
CA VAL A 162 3.08 1.47 23.50
C VAL A 162 4.28 1.93 22.67
N PHE A 163 4.07 2.67 21.58
CA PHE A 163 5.13 3.06 20.65
C PHE A 163 5.69 4.46 20.93
N THR A 164 5.87 4.80 22.21
CA THR A 164 6.64 5.98 22.64
C THR A 164 8.13 5.64 22.72
N SER A 165 9.00 6.65 22.63
CA SER A 165 10.47 6.46 22.61
C SER A 165 10.97 5.56 23.76
N HIS A 166 10.54 5.82 24.99
CA HIS A 166 10.94 5.04 26.17
C HIS A 166 10.53 3.56 26.11
N HIS A 167 9.34 3.26 25.60
CA HIS A 167 8.87 1.88 25.49
C HIS A 167 9.47 1.18 24.28
N ILE A 168 9.76 1.90 23.20
CA ILE A 168 10.53 1.40 22.06
C ILE A 168 11.93 0.95 22.51
N GLU A 169 12.64 1.71 23.35
CA GLU A 169 13.93 1.29 23.92
C GLU A 169 13.80 -0.02 24.72
N SER A 170 12.72 -0.16 25.49
CA SER A 170 12.45 -1.39 26.25
C SER A 170 12.17 -2.59 25.33
N LEU A 171 11.38 -2.40 24.26
CA LEU A 171 11.13 -3.42 23.25
C LEU A 171 12.41 -3.78 22.47
N HIS A 172 13.25 -2.80 22.16
CA HIS A 172 14.54 -2.99 21.50
C HIS A 172 15.45 -3.89 22.35
N ALA A 173 15.56 -3.59 23.65
CA ALA A 173 16.30 -4.41 24.59
C ALA A 173 15.79 -5.86 24.61
N MET A 174 14.47 -6.08 24.70
CA MET A 174 13.88 -7.43 24.68
C MET A 174 14.17 -8.19 23.38
N LEU A 175 14.03 -7.53 22.23
CA LEU A 175 14.25 -8.16 20.92
C LEU A 175 15.72 -8.47 20.64
N SER A 176 16.65 -7.85 21.38
CA SER A 176 18.08 -8.16 21.32
C SER A 176 18.50 -9.38 22.16
N MET A 177 17.57 -10.03 22.89
CA MET A 177 17.87 -11.22 23.70
C MET A 177 18.27 -12.42 22.84
N THR A 178 19.43 -13.01 23.12
CA THR A 178 19.91 -14.24 22.46
C THR A 178 19.96 -15.45 23.41
N SER A 179 19.84 -15.22 24.71
CA SER A 179 19.86 -16.25 25.76
C SER A 179 18.91 -17.42 25.52
N SER A 180 19.35 -18.65 25.80
CA SER A 180 18.54 -19.88 25.72
C SER A 180 17.48 -20.02 26.83
N LYS A 181 17.45 -19.10 27.82
CA LYS A 181 16.46 -19.14 28.90
C LYS A 181 15.06 -18.90 28.35
N TYR A 182 14.14 -19.85 28.58
CA TYR A 182 12.75 -19.81 28.12
C TYR A 182 12.02 -18.50 28.44
N ILE A 183 12.24 -17.93 29.63
CA ILE A 183 11.58 -16.67 30.04
C ILE A 183 12.04 -15.47 29.20
N LEU A 184 13.31 -15.43 28.77
CA LEU A 184 13.84 -14.36 27.92
C LEU A 184 13.40 -14.56 26.46
N GLN A 185 13.38 -15.80 25.98
CA GLN A 185 12.79 -16.14 24.69
C GLN A 185 11.31 -15.79 24.61
N SER A 186 10.58 -15.96 25.72
CA SER A 186 9.18 -15.53 25.83
C SER A 186 9.03 -14.01 25.66
N GLN A 187 9.99 -13.20 26.12
CA GLN A 187 9.95 -11.75 25.90
C GLN A 187 10.08 -11.40 24.42
N VAL A 188 11.00 -12.04 23.69
CA VAL A 188 11.16 -11.84 22.23
C VAL A 188 9.83 -12.15 21.52
N VAL A 189 9.26 -13.32 21.78
CA VAL A 189 8.00 -13.76 21.15
C VAL A 189 6.83 -12.82 21.47
N LEU A 190 6.66 -12.45 22.73
CA LEU A 190 5.56 -11.58 23.16
C LEU A 190 5.73 -10.14 22.65
N ALA A 191 6.95 -9.61 22.62
CA ALA A 191 7.24 -8.30 22.04
C ALA A 191 6.97 -8.27 20.54
N SER A 192 7.44 -9.28 19.78
CA SER A 192 7.12 -9.39 18.35
C SER A 192 5.62 -9.53 18.10
N THR A 193 4.91 -10.30 18.93
CA THR A 193 3.45 -10.45 18.83
C THR A 193 2.73 -9.15 19.17
N LEU A 194 3.18 -8.39 20.18
CA LEU A 194 2.58 -7.10 20.53
C LEU A 194 2.71 -6.12 19.36
N ILE A 195 3.91 -6.04 18.76
CA ILE A 195 4.17 -5.24 17.57
C ILE A 195 3.25 -5.66 16.41
N SER A 196 3.12 -6.95 16.12
CA SER A 196 2.28 -7.42 15.01
C SER A 196 0.78 -7.15 15.19
N ARG A 197 0.31 -7.03 16.44
CA ARG A 197 -1.08 -6.72 16.77
C ARG A 197 -1.38 -5.22 16.68
N LEU A 198 -0.47 -4.38 17.17
CA LEU A 198 -0.67 -2.92 17.30
C LEU A 198 -0.15 -2.10 16.11
N CYS A 199 0.92 -2.51 15.45
CA CYS A 199 1.53 -1.73 14.36
C CYS A 199 0.65 -1.78 13.09
N ARG A 200 -0.11 -0.71 12.86
CA ARG A 200 -1.04 -0.56 11.72
C ARG A 200 -0.80 0.72 10.91
N GLU A 201 -0.39 1.80 11.57
CA GLU A 201 -0.25 3.12 10.96
C GLU A 201 1.20 3.44 10.59
N ASP A 202 1.38 4.29 9.59
CA ASP A 202 2.70 4.66 9.08
C ASP A 202 3.56 5.37 10.14
N ARG A 203 2.95 6.18 11.02
CA ARG A 203 3.66 6.84 12.13
C ARG A 203 4.32 5.84 13.09
N HIS A 204 3.61 4.76 13.44
CA HIS A 204 4.15 3.70 14.30
C HIS A 204 5.22 2.88 13.58
N GLN A 205 5.00 2.57 12.30
CA GLN A 205 6.00 1.89 11.47
C GLN A 205 7.30 2.70 11.37
N HIS A 206 7.18 4.02 11.21
CA HIS A 206 8.31 4.94 11.20
C HIS A 206 9.03 4.97 12.56
N ALA A 207 8.30 5.17 13.66
CA ALA A 207 8.88 5.20 15.01
C ALA A 207 9.65 3.91 15.36
N LEU A 208 9.09 2.74 15.04
CA LEU A 208 9.75 1.44 15.23
C LEU A 208 10.99 1.28 14.34
N THR A 209 10.98 1.85 13.13
CA THR A 209 12.14 1.81 12.22
C THR A 209 13.28 2.69 12.73
N VAL A 210 12.99 3.93 13.13
CA VAL A 210 13.97 4.88 13.66
C VAL A 210 14.54 4.40 14.99
N GLY A 211 13.69 3.80 15.85
CA GLY A 211 14.11 3.23 17.13
C GLY A 211 14.92 1.92 17.05
N GLY A 212 15.27 1.44 15.85
CA GLY A 212 16.12 0.25 15.66
C GLY A 212 15.41 -1.11 15.83
N ILE A 213 14.08 -1.13 15.98
CA ILE A 213 13.32 -2.38 16.15
C ILE A 213 13.40 -3.26 14.90
N LEU A 214 13.36 -2.66 13.71
CA LEU A 214 13.50 -3.40 12.45
C LEU A 214 14.86 -4.10 12.36
N ASP A 215 15.93 -3.44 12.82
CA ASP A 215 17.29 -3.98 12.79
C ASP A 215 17.44 -5.14 13.78
N SER A 216 16.88 -5.02 14.98
CA SER A 216 16.86 -6.11 15.97
C SER A 216 16.04 -7.33 15.51
N LEU A 217 14.89 -7.10 14.86
CA LEU A 217 14.10 -8.19 14.28
C LEU A 217 14.84 -8.86 13.11
N ALA A 218 15.55 -8.09 12.29
CA ALA A 218 16.39 -8.63 11.22
C ALA A 218 17.54 -9.47 11.77
N ALA A 219 18.19 -9.02 12.86
CA ALA A 219 19.20 -9.80 13.57
C ALA A 219 18.60 -11.11 14.11
N GLN A 220 17.41 -11.07 14.73
CA GLN A 220 16.72 -12.28 15.19
C GLN A 220 16.38 -13.24 14.05
N LEU A 221 15.91 -12.72 12.91
CA LEU A 221 15.62 -13.53 11.73
C LEU A 221 16.88 -14.20 11.16
N ALA A 222 18.00 -13.48 11.13
CA ALA A 222 19.27 -13.98 10.64
C ALA A 222 19.81 -15.17 11.46
N ARG A 223 19.51 -15.23 12.77
CA ARG A 223 19.87 -16.37 13.64
C ARG A 223 19.29 -17.71 13.15
N PHE A 224 18.10 -17.69 12.52
CA PHE A 224 17.49 -18.90 11.97
C PHE A 224 18.24 -19.42 10.75
N ALA A 225 18.69 -18.53 9.86
CA ALA A 225 19.53 -18.93 8.73
C ALA A 225 20.85 -19.59 9.19
N VAL A 226 21.46 -19.06 10.27
CA VAL A 226 22.65 -19.66 10.88
C VAL A 226 22.34 -21.02 11.50
N ALA A 227 21.22 -21.16 12.22
CA ALA A 227 20.80 -22.44 12.81
C ALA A 227 20.54 -23.53 11.75
N ASP A 228 19.96 -23.15 10.60
CA ASP A 228 19.69 -24.04 9.49
C ASP A 228 20.93 -24.34 8.62
N GLY A 229 22.07 -23.71 8.89
CA GLY A 229 23.28 -23.80 8.06
C GLY A 229 23.13 -23.14 6.68
N LEU A 230 22.12 -22.29 6.50
CA LEU A 230 21.80 -21.58 5.26
C LEU A 230 22.47 -20.20 5.24
N VAL A 231 23.79 -20.18 5.41
CA VAL A 231 24.64 -18.99 5.30
C VAL A 231 25.40 -19.04 3.98
N VAL A 232 25.66 -17.89 3.34
CA VAL A 232 26.43 -17.88 2.09
C VAL A 232 27.86 -18.40 2.35
N PRO A 233 28.38 -19.32 1.53
CA PRO A 233 29.76 -19.79 1.67
C PRO A 233 30.78 -18.64 1.65
N GLY A 234 31.70 -18.62 2.62
CA GLY A 234 32.68 -17.53 2.78
C GLY A 234 32.12 -16.25 3.44
N ALA A 235 30.87 -16.25 3.91
CA ALA A 235 30.25 -15.07 4.52
C ALA A 235 30.97 -14.58 5.79
N GLU A 236 31.46 -15.48 6.63
CA GLU A 236 32.18 -15.12 7.87
C GLU A 236 33.50 -14.39 7.56
N GLU A 237 34.28 -14.88 6.61
CA GLU A 237 35.50 -14.22 6.13
C GLU A 237 35.20 -12.85 5.52
N HIS A 238 34.13 -12.75 4.72
CA HIS A 238 33.70 -11.48 4.14
C HIS A 238 33.25 -10.49 5.23
N ALA A 239 32.48 -10.95 6.22
CA ALA A 239 32.06 -10.12 7.35
C ALA A 239 33.27 -9.63 8.16
N TYR A 240 34.30 -10.46 8.33
CA TYR A 240 35.57 -10.03 8.95
C TYR A 240 36.26 -8.94 8.13
N SER A 241 36.38 -9.14 6.80
CA SER A 241 37.05 -8.19 5.91
C SER A 241 36.35 -6.82 5.80
N ASP A 242 35.02 -6.78 5.92
CA ASP A 242 34.21 -5.57 5.79
C ASP A 242 33.78 -4.99 7.15
N GLY A 243 34.35 -5.47 8.26
CA GLY A 243 34.09 -4.92 9.60
C GLY A 243 32.69 -5.24 10.19
N LEU A 244 32.01 -6.25 9.64
CA LEU A 244 30.69 -6.73 10.08
C LEU A 244 30.73 -7.99 10.95
N HIS A 245 31.91 -8.51 11.29
CA HIS A 245 32.04 -9.74 12.08
C HIS A 245 31.34 -9.65 13.44
N GLU A 246 31.38 -8.49 14.10
CA GLU A 246 30.72 -8.31 15.42
C GLU A 246 29.19 -8.38 15.37
N VAL A 247 28.58 -8.21 14.19
CA VAL A 247 27.12 -8.30 13.99
C VAL A 247 26.70 -9.62 13.37
N PHE A 248 27.66 -10.53 13.16
CA PHE A 248 27.40 -11.88 12.69
C PHE A 248 26.62 -12.65 13.79
N PRO A 249 25.38 -13.06 13.52
CA PRO A 249 24.49 -13.58 14.55
C PRO A 249 24.87 -15.01 14.96
N GLU A 250 24.69 -15.34 16.24
CA GLU A 250 24.75 -16.72 16.71
C GLU A 250 23.52 -17.52 16.21
N ALA A 251 23.62 -18.86 16.20
CA ALA A 251 22.50 -19.72 15.85
C ALA A 251 21.27 -19.53 16.77
N ALA A 252 20.07 -19.58 16.20
CA ALA A 252 18.83 -19.58 16.95
C ALA A 252 18.74 -20.79 17.91
N ASN A 253 18.12 -20.58 19.08
CA ASN A 253 17.95 -21.64 20.08
C ASN A 253 16.96 -22.71 19.58
N PRO A 254 17.12 -23.99 19.94
CA PRO A 254 16.14 -25.03 19.65
C PRO A 254 14.75 -24.64 20.18
N GLY A 255 13.72 -24.69 19.32
CA GLY A 255 12.35 -24.32 19.67
C GLY A 255 12.03 -22.81 19.61
N ALA A 256 12.96 -21.97 19.14
CA ALA A 256 12.67 -20.56 18.84
C ALA A 256 11.57 -20.44 17.76
N GLN A 257 10.69 -19.44 17.89
CA GLN A 257 9.54 -19.26 17.00
C GLN A 257 9.82 -18.17 15.97
N ILE A 258 9.92 -18.55 14.69
CA ILE A 258 10.19 -17.62 13.59
C ILE A 258 8.94 -16.81 13.19
N GLY A 259 7.74 -17.37 13.32
CA GLY A 259 6.48 -16.76 12.89
C GLY A 259 6.21 -15.35 13.44
N PRO A 260 6.24 -15.14 14.77
CA PRO A 260 6.03 -13.83 15.37
C PRO A 260 7.03 -12.78 14.89
N ILE A 261 8.30 -13.16 14.67
CA ILE A 261 9.35 -12.28 14.17
C ILE A 261 9.03 -11.85 12.73
N LEU A 262 8.72 -12.81 11.85
CA LEU A 262 8.33 -12.53 10.46
C LEU A 262 7.07 -11.66 10.38
N GLU A 263 6.08 -11.89 11.24
CA GLU A 263 4.85 -11.08 11.29
C GLU A 263 5.16 -9.64 11.70
N ALA A 264 5.97 -9.44 12.75
CA ALA A 264 6.39 -8.12 13.21
C ALA A 264 7.16 -7.37 12.11
N ILE A 265 8.09 -8.05 11.43
CA ILE A 265 8.81 -7.49 10.27
C ILE A 265 7.83 -7.07 9.18
N SER A 266 6.91 -7.95 8.79
CA SER A 266 5.91 -7.66 7.75
C SER A 266 5.01 -6.46 8.12
N CYS A 267 4.67 -6.29 9.41
CA CYS A 267 3.90 -5.15 9.90
C CYS A 267 4.70 -3.84 9.88
N ILE A 268 5.98 -3.86 10.26
CA ILE A 268 6.84 -2.66 10.27
C ILE A 268 7.16 -2.20 8.85
N ILE A 269 7.59 -3.12 7.97
CA ILE A 269 7.94 -2.72 6.59
C ILE A 269 6.73 -2.17 5.84
N GLY A 270 5.52 -2.66 6.15
CA GLY A 270 4.28 -2.17 5.54
C GLY A 270 4.40 -2.21 4.01
N ASP A 271 3.96 -1.17 3.32
CA ASP A 271 4.13 -0.96 1.86
C ASP A 271 5.31 -0.03 1.50
N SER A 272 6.22 0.25 2.45
CA SER A 272 7.31 1.21 2.23
C SER A 272 8.51 0.61 1.49
N LYS A 273 8.97 1.29 0.44
CA LYS A 273 10.16 0.89 -0.32
C LYS A 273 11.42 1.10 0.51
N TYR A 274 11.49 2.19 1.27
CA TYR A 274 12.59 2.53 2.17
C TYR A 274 12.75 1.47 3.26
N ARG A 275 11.68 1.13 4.00
CA ARG A 275 11.75 0.12 5.06
C ARG A 275 12.09 -1.27 4.53
N ALA A 276 11.56 -1.63 3.35
CA ALA A 276 11.91 -2.86 2.66
C ALA A 276 13.40 -2.92 2.25
N ASN A 277 13.94 -1.84 1.69
CA ASN A 277 15.37 -1.75 1.36
C ASN A 277 16.23 -1.80 2.64
N ARG A 278 15.81 -1.11 3.72
CA ARG A 278 16.52 -1.12 5.01
C ARG A 278 16.58 -2.52 5.60
N LEU A 279 15.49 -3.29 5.55
CA LEU A 279 15.47 -4.68 6.00
C LEU A 279 16.54 -5.52 5.29
N ILE A 280 16.54 -5.54 3.95
CA ILE A 280 17.52 -6.32 3.17
C ILE A 280 18.96 -5.88 3.48
N CYS A 281 19.14 -4.60 3.76
CA CYS A 281 20.45 -4.03 4.06
C CYS A 281 20.78 -3.99 5.55
N SER A 282 20.02 -4.69 6.40
CA SER A 282 20.33 -4.75 7.83
C SER A 282 21.71 -5.40 8.06
N PRO A 283 22.58 -4.85 8.93
CA PRO A 283 23.95 -5.31 9.12
C PRO A 283 24.08 -6.82 9.36
N SER A 284 23.24 -7.40 10.23
CA SER A 284 23.28 -8.84 10.49
C SER A 284 22.87 -9.69 9.28
N LEU A 285 21.94 -9.21 8.45
CA LEU A 285 21.57 -9.89 7.20
C LEU A 285 22.66 -9.73 6.14
N LEU A 286 23.30 -8.56 6.04
CA LEU A 286 24.43 -8.35 5.14
C LEU A 286 25.63 -9.24 5.50
N ALA A 287 25.83 -9.53 6.79
CA ALA A 287 26.89 -10.39 7.29
C ALA A 287 26.71 -11.84 6.84
N ILE A 288 25.49 -12.39 6.89
CA ILE A 288 25.21 -13.80 6.52
C ILE A 288 24.80 -14.00 5.06
N PHE A 289 24.28 -12.95 4.41
CA PHE A 289 23.87 -12.93 3.00
C PHE A 289 24.64 -11.87 2.20
N PRO A 290 25.97 -11.96 2.12
CA PRO A 290 26.73 -11.11 1.21
C PRO A 290 26.38 -11.40 -0.26
N SER A 291 26.25 -10.34 -1.06
CA SER A 291 25.90 -10.42 -2.49
C SER A 291 27.11 -10.82 -3.35
N ILE A 292 27.64 -12.02 -3.11
CA ILE A 292 28.84 -12.54 -3.79
C ILE A 292 28.39 -13.54 -4.87
N LYS A 293 29.06 -13.51 -6.04
CA LYS A 293 28.84 -14.50 -7.08
C LYS A 293 29.32 -15.86 -6.59
N PHE A 294 28.50 -16.89 -6.79
CA PHE A 294 28.86 -18.26 -6.45
C PHE A 294 28.97 -19.09 -7.72
N GLU A 295 30.15 -19.67 -7.95
CA GLU A 295 30.39 -20.64 -9.01
C GLU A 295 30.60 -22.02 -8.36
N PRO A 296 29.67 -22.98 -8.55
CA PRO A 296 29.84 -24.31 -8.01
C PRO A 296 31.01 -25.02 -8.69
N TYR A 297 31.84 -25.72 -7.90
CA TYR A 297 32.93 -26.53 -8.42
C TYR A 297 32.38 -27.69 -9.26
N GLY A 298 32.69 -27.74 -10.55
CA GLY A 298 32.34 -28.87 -11.42
C GLY A 298 33.42 -29.94 -11.37
N ASP A 299 33.08 -31.18 -10.96
CA ASP A 299 33.96 -32.33 -11.18
C ASP A 299 34.05 -32.59 -12.70
N PRO A 300 35.25 -32.57 -13.32
CA PRO A 300 35.41 -32.80 -14.75
C PRO A 300 34.97 -34.20 -15.22
N ARG A 301 34.61 -35.12 -14.32
CA ARG A 301 34.17 -36.50 -14.65
C ARG A 301 32.67 -36.66 -14.88
N ASP A 302 31.84 -35.69 -14.52
CA ASP A 302 30.36 -35.75 -14.66
C ASP A 302 29.85 -34.93 -15.87
N SER A 303 30.44 -35.15 -17.04
CA SER A 303 30.15 -34.41 -18.28
C SER A 303 28.84 -34.81 -18.99
N GLN A 304 27.93 -35.55 -18.33
CA GLN A 304 26.66 -36.03 -18.92
C GLN A 304 25.38 -35.41 -18.35
N GLN A 305 25.45 -34.51 -17.35
CA GLN A 305 24.28 -33.74 -16.94
C GLN A 305 24.34 -32.33 -17.55
N ALA A 306 23.38 -32.04 -18.42
CA ALA A 306 23.22 -30.74 -19.05
C ALA A 306 23.05 -29.65 -17.98
N LEU A 307 24.12 -28.89 -17.72
CA LEU A 307 24.08 -27.69 -16.88
C LEU A 307 23.06 -26.69 -17.48
N PRO A 308 22.13 -26.13 -16.69
CA PRO A 308 21.22 -25.11 -17.16
C PRO A 308 21.99 -23.87 -17.63
N PRO A 309 21.43 -23.06 -18.55
CA PRO A 309 22.13 -21.91 -19.14
C PRO A 309 22.62 -20.96 -18.05
N ARG A 310 23.91 -20.62 -18.12
CA ARG A 310 24.62 -19.76 -17.16
C ARG A 310 23.92 -18.41 -17.05
N HIS A 311 23.21 -18.17 -15.94
CA HIS A 311 22.81 -16.83 -15.56
C HIS A 311 24.02 -16.13 -14.92
N ASN A 312 24.50 -15.05 -15.53
CA ASN A 312 25.56 -14.24 -14.93
C ASN A 312 25.07 -13.66 -13.58
N GLY A 313 25.91 -13.77 -12.54
CA GLY A 313 25.69 -13.10 -11.25
C GLY A 313 24.73 -13.79 -10.28
N VAL A 314 24.71 -15.12 -10.22
CA VAL A 314 23.89 -15.89 -9.27
C VAL A 314 24.60 -16.08 -7.93
N THR A 315 23.86 -16.05 -6.82
CA THR A 315 24.38 -16.26 -5.46
C THR A 315 24.16 -17.71 -5.01
N ALA A 316 24.87 -18.17 -3.97
CA ALA A 316 24.74 -19.54 -3.46
C ALA A 316 23.28 -19.90 -3.07
N MET A 317 22.52 -18.91 -2.58
CA MET A 317 21.11 -19.09 -2.19
C MET A 317 20.18 -19.35 -3.37
N GLU A 318 20.63 -19.22 -4.61
CA GLU A 318 19.81 -19.62 -5.74
C GLU A 318 19.74 -21.16 -5.89
N PHE A 319 20.78 -21.87 -5.44
CA PHE A 319 20.89 -23.32 -5.56
C PHE A 319 20.06 -24.09 -4.53
N ILE A 320 19.52 -23.42 -3.50
CA ILE A 320 18.54 -24.01 -2.56
C ILE A 320 17.13 -24.03 -3.15
N LEU A 321 16.91 -23.38 -4.30
CA LEU A 321 15.66 -23.44 -5.04
C LEU A 321 15.72 -24.55 -6.10
N PRO A 322 14.57 -25.19 -6.43
CA PRO A 322 14.52 -26.18 -7.50
C PRO A 322 14.82 -25.53 -8.85
N SER A 323 15.46 -26.26 -9.76
CA SER A 323 15.67 -25.79 -11.13
C SER A 323 14.31 -25.55 -11.82
N LEU A 324 14.08 -24.31 -12.27
CA LEU A 324 12.84 -23.92 -12.94
C LEU A 324 13.00 -23.97 -14.47
N PRO A 325 11.96 -24.31 -15.24
CA PRO A 325 12.00 -24.25 -16.70
C PRO A 325 12.25 -22.80 -17.14
N SER A 326 13.32 -22.56 -17.89
CA SER A 326 13.65 -21.21 -18.39
C SER A 326 12.60 -20.75 -19.41
N THR A 327 11.73 -19.82 -19.03
CA THR A 327 10.89 -19.10 -20.01
C THR A 327 11.73 -17.99 -20.64
N THR A 328 12.60 -18.32 -21.59
CA THR A 328 13.14 -17.29 -22.48
C THR A 328 11.98 -16.73 -23.28
N SER A 329 11.66 -15.44 -23.08
CA SER A 329 10.81 -14.72 -24.03
C SER A 329 11.51 -14.74 -25.39
N ARG A 330 11.04 -15.61 -26.28
CA ARG A 330 11.47 -15.63 -27.68
C ARG A 330 11.07 -14.29 -28.31
N THR A 331 12.00 -13.35 -28.33
CA THR A 331 12.07 -12.35 -29.39
C THR A 331 12.52 -13.11 -30.65
N PRO A 332 11.75 -13.14 -31.75
CA PRO A 332 12.20 -13.79 -32.96
C PRO A 332 13.27 -12.90 -33.61
N SER A 333 14.53 -13.18 -33.29
CA SER A 333 15.66 -12.77 -34.13
C SER A 333 15.65 -13.62 -35.40
N ALA A 334 15.74 -12.95 -36.54
CA ALA A 334 15.78 -13.55 -37.85
C ALA A 334 17.00 -14.48 -38.00
N ALA A 335 16.74 -15.75 -38.32
CA ALA A 335 17.75 -16.65 -38.88
C ALA A 335 17.09 -17.55 -39.93
N ALA A 336 17.71 -17.59 -41.10
CA ALA A 336 17.24 -18.18 -42.34
C ALA A 336 17.25 -19.72 -42.33
N SER A 337 16.26 -20.33 -43.01
CA SER A 337 16.36 -21.56 -43.83
C SER A 337 14.97 -21.82 -44.44
N SER A 338 14.74 -21.56 -45.73
CA SER A 338 14.94 -22.42 -46.91
C SER A 338 14.13 -23.72 -46.91
N PHE A 339 12.94 -23.71 -47.56
CA PHE A 339 12.39 -24.66 -48.56
C PHE A 339 10.96 -24.20 -48.99
N PRO A 340 10.44 -24.60 -50.17
CA PRO A 340 9.54 -23.77 -50.99
C PRO A 340 8.09 -24.27 -51.11
N THR A 341 7.27 -23.43 -51.78
CA THR A 341 5.96 -23.68 -52.47
C THR A 341 4.66 -23.29 -51.73
N PRO A 342 3.51 -23.07 -52.42
CA PRO A 342 3.24 -21.89 -53.26
C PRO A 342 1.85 -21.23 -53.00
N ASP A 343 1.70 -20.00 -53.50
CA ASP A 343 0.48 -19.26 -53.87
C ASP A 343 -0.85 -19.46 -53.10
N ARG A 344 -1.31 -18.36 -52.48
CA ARG A 344 -2.67 -17.86 -52.72
C ARG A 344 -2.83 -16.37 -52.39
N SER A 345 -3.07 -15.60 -53.44
CA SER A 345 -3.59 -14.22 -53.39
C SER A 345 -5.00 -14.19 -52.80
N ASP A 346 -5.27 -13.21 -51.92
CA ASP A 346 -6.48 -12.38 -52.03
C ASP A 346 -6.37 -11.12 -51.17
N SER A 347 -6.42 -10.00 -51.88
CA SER A 347 -6.56 -8.63 -51.41
C SER A 347 -7.93 -8.38 -50.77
N ARG A 348 -7.97 -7.67 -49.64
CA ARG A 348 -9.09 -6.79 -49.26
C ARG A 348 -8.67 -5.77 -48.18
N THR A 349 -8.63 -4.52 -48.63
CA THR A 349 -8.57 -3.27 -47.86
C THR A 349 -9.80 -3.12 -46.95
N SER A 350 -9.61 -2.77 -45.68
CA SER A 350 -10.62 -2.10 -44.85
C SER A 350 -10.01 -1.44 -43.62
N SER A 351 -10.06 -0.12 -43.63
CA SER A 351 -9.76 0.80 -42.53
C SER A 351 -10.66 0.54 -41.33
N ARG A 352 -10.10 0.20 -40.18
CA ARG A 352 -10.78 0.24 -38.88
C ARG A 352 -9.81 0.78 -37.83
N THR A 353 -9.96 2.06 -37.50
CA THR A 353 -9.35 2.72 -36.35
C THR A 353 -9.90 2.09 -35.07
N SER A 354 -9.12 1.20 -34.46
CA SER A 354 -9.49 0.49 -33.23
C SER A 354 -9.06 1.29 -32.00
N LEU A 355 -10.05 1.91 -31.35
CA LEU A 355 -10.00 2.37 -29.98
C LEU A 355 -10.04 1.19 -29.03
N SER A 356 -8.90 0.57 -28.78
CA SER A 356 -8.70 -0.28 -27.62
C SER A 356 -7.22 -0.39 -27.29
N LYS A 357 -6.74 0.47 -26.37
CA LYS A 357 -5.54 0.32 -25.52
C LYS A 357 -5.13 1.66 -24.90
N PHE A 358 -6.04 2.30 -24.16
CA PHE A 358 -5.67 3.27 -23.13
C PHE A 358 -6.54 3.03 -21.90
N GLY A 359 -6.37 1.84 -21.36
CA GLY A 359 -7.08 1.41 -20.18
C GLY A 359 -6.26 0.29 -19.54
N SER A 360 -5.26 0.68 -18.76
CA SER A 360 -4.70 0.01 -17.58
C SER A 360 -3.35 0.67 -17.32
N SER A 361 -3.33 1.87 -16.73
CA SER A 361 -2.07 2.42 -16.21
C SER A 361 -2.24 3.57 -15.20
N ALA A 362 -3.30 4.37 -15.21
CA ALA A 362 -3.29 5.57 -14.36
C ALA A 362 -3.64 5.36 -12.86
N VAL A 363 -3.96 4.14 -12.40
CA VAL A 363 -4.07 3.84 -10.95
C VAL A 363 -2.76 3.32 -10.36
N SER A 364 -1.93 2.68 -11.18
CA SER A 364 -0.60 2.18 -10.82
C SER A 364 0.49 3.26 -11.05
N ALA A 365 0.18 4.30 -11.84
CA ALA A 365 1.13 5.34 -12.26
C ALA A 365 1.54 6.38 -11.20
N VAL A 366 1.10 6.29 -9.94
CA VAL A 366 1.70 7.10 -8.86
C VAL A 366 3.03 6.49 -8.41
N TRP A 367 3.30 5.21 -8.68
CA TRP A 367 4.47 4.50 -8.14
C TRP A 367 5.43 3.92 -9.18
N ASP A 368 5.02 3.83 -10.44
CA ASP A 368 5.85 3.32 -11.54
C ASP A 368 6.09 4.37 -12.64
N SER A 369 7.15 5.17 -12.42
CA SER A 369 7.86 5.86 -13.50
C SER A 369 9.20 5.14 -13.71
N PRO A 370 9.50 4.58 -14.89
CA PRO A 370 10.77 3.91 -15.16
C PRO A 370 11.87 4.95 -15.49
N ARG A 371 12.09 5.92 -14.59
CA ARG A 371 13.02 7.05 -14.82
C ARG A 371 14.18 7.15 -13.83
N PHE A 372 14.51 6.10 -13.09
CA PHE A 372 15.65 6.14 -12.14
C PHE A 372 16.87 5.31 -12.50
N GLN A 373 16.97 4.79 -13.73
CA GLN A 373 18.21 4.17 -14.22
C GLN A 373 19.06 5.08 -15.12
N ALA A 374 18.92 6.40 -15.08
CA ALA A 374 19.80 7.26 -15.89
C ALA A 374 19.99 8.68 -15.33
N LEU A 375 21.00 8.85 -14.47
CA LEU A 375 22.06 9.89 -14.50
C LEU A 375 22.94 9.67 -13.25
N GLY A 376 24.23 9.34 -13.32
CA GLY A 376 25.13 9.35 -14.47
C GLY A 376 26.50 8.72 -14.17
N ASN A 377 27.34 8.85 -15.18
CA ASN A 377 28.78 8.60 -15.26
C ASN A 377 29.24 7.14 -15.39
N THR A 378 29.89 6.91 -16.52
CA THR A 378 30.84 5.85 -16.83
C THR A 378 31.88 5.72 -15.72
N VAL A 379 31.67 4.83 -14.75
CA VAL A 379 32.70 4.23 -13.90
C VAL A 379 32.22 2.82 -13.50
N ASP A 380 33.00 1.83 -13.91
CA ASP A 380 33.08 0.40 -13.53
C ASP A 380 31.85 -0.53 -13.49
N VAL A 381 31.97 -1.62 -14.26
CA VAL A 381 31.06 -2.78 -14.38
C VAL A 381 31.23 -3.76 -13.20
N SER A 382 31.36 -3.27 -11.97
CA SER A 382 31.61 -4.14 -10.80
C SER A 382 30.43 -4.17 -9.82
N THR A 383 29.82 -5.35 -9.69
CA THR A 383 28.94 -5.83 -8.58
C THR A 383 27.47 -5.38 -8.46
N GLU A 384 26.98 -4.34 -9.15
CA GLU A 384 25.60 -3.84 -8.93
C GLU A 384 24.44 -4.74 -9.43
N ASP A 385 24.71 -5.76 -10.25
CA ASP A 385 23.66 -6.64 -10.81
C ASP A 385 23.31 -7.86 -9.92
N ILE A 386 23.95 -8.06 -8.77
CA ILE A 386 23.75 -9.26 -7.93
C ILE A 386 22.58 -9.06 -6.98
N GLU A 387 21.54 -9.89 -7.13
CA GLU A 387 20.37 -9.89 -6.26
C GLU A 387 20.73 -10.33 -4.83
N SER A 388 20.04 -9.77 -3.82
CA SER A 388 20.25 -10.18 -2.43
C SER A 388 19.94 -11.68 -2.25
N PRO A 389 20.86 -12.47 -1.64
CA PRO A 389 20.61 -13.88 -1.32
C PRO A 389 19.42 -14.10 -0.37
N PHE A 390 18.95 -13.04 0.31
CA PHE A 390 17.78 -13.07 1.18
C PHE A 390 16.47 -13.41 0.45
N ILE A 391 16.31 -12.99 -0.82
CA ILE A 391 15.07 -13.23 -1.58
C ILE A 391 14.89 -14.74 -1.89
N PRO A 392 15.89 -15.45 -2.46
CA PRO A 392 15.81 -16.91 -2.60
C PRO A 392 15.62 -17.65 -1.28
N TRP A 393 16.27 -17.19 -0.20
CA TRP A 393 16.09 -17.79 1.13
C TRP A 393 14.66 -17.65 1.66
N LEU A 394 14.01 -16.50 1.47
CA LEU A 394 12.59 -16.33 1.81
C LEU A 394 11.69 -17.26 0.98
N ILE A 395 11.97 -17.44 -0.31
CA ILE A 395 11.24 -18.42 -1.14
C ILE A 395 11.42 -19.84 -0.58
N HIS A 396 12.63 -20.18 -0.13
CA HIS A 396 12.89 -21.45 0.53
C HIS A 396 12.08 -21.58 1.84
N LEU A 397 12.06 -20.56 2.70
CA LEU A 397 11.26 -20.56 3.95
C LEU A 397 9.77 -20.77 3.69
N VAL A 398 9.21 -20.13 2.65
CA VAL A 398 7.81 -20.35 2.25
C VAL A 398 7.56 -21.81 1.85
N ARG A 399 8.57 -22.55 1.40
CA ARG A 399 8.43 -23.96 1.02
C ARG A 399 8.70 -24.92 2.15
N SER A 400 9.55 -24.57 3.12
CA SER A 400 10.01 -25.45 4.20
C SER A 400 9.23 -25.29 5.50
N LEU A 401 8.80 -24.08 5.86
CA LEU A 401 8.05 -23.82 7.09
C LEU A 401 6.64 -24.41 7.05
N ASN A 402 5.95 -24.53 8.19
CA ASN A 402 4.58 -25.05 8.25
C ASN A 402 3.55 -23.95 8.55
N ASP A 403 2.31 -24.19 8.10
CA ASP A 403 1.10 -23.43 8.40
C ASP A 403 1.34 -21.90 8.55
N TYR A 404 1.22 -21.34 9.75
CA TYR A 404 1.26 -19.89 9.95
C TYR A 404 2.63 -19.26 9.67
N ASP A 405 3.73 -19.93 10.02
CA ASP A 405 5.10 -19.41 9.86
C ASP A 405 5.45 -19.23 8.38
N ARG A 406 5.04 -20.21 7.56
CA ARG A 406 5.12 -20.15 6.10
C ARG A 406 4.38 -18.95 5.53
N LEU A 407 3.18 -18.66 6.06
CA LEU A 407 2.39 -17.51 5.61
C LEU A 407 3.10 -16.19 5.90
N MET A 408 3.75 -16.07 7.06
CA MET A 408 4.47 -14.86 7.44
C MET A 408 5.74 -14.66 6.61
N ALA A 409 6.45 -15.74 6.25
CA ALA A 409 7.55 -15.68 5.29
C ALA A 409 7.06 -15.15 3.92
N ALA A 410 5.90 -15.62 3.46
CA ALA A 410 5.29 -15.13 2.21
C ALA A 410 4.87 -13.65 2.31
N ALA A 411 4.43 -13.19 3.49
CA ALA A 411 4.08 -11.79 3.72
C ALA A 411 5.29 -10.85 3.58
N VAL A 412 6.44 -11.23 4.15
CA VAL A 412 7.71 -10.48 4.00
C VAL A 412 8.17 -10.52 2.54
N LEU A 413 8.15 -11.67 1.89
CA LEU A 413 8.53 -11.81 0.48
C LEU A 413 7.65 -10.94 -0.44
N ALA A 414 6.33 -10.96 -0.24
CA ALA A 414 5.39 -10.14 -1.01
C ALA A 414 5.65 -8.64 -0.83
N ALA A 415 6.06 -8.22 0.37
CA ALA A 415 6.41 -6.83 0.64
C ALA A 415 7.69 -6.40 -0.08
N LEU A 416 8.73 -7.23 -0.03
CA LEU A 416 10.00 -6.95 -0.71
C LEU A 416 9.82 -6.93 -2.23
N PHE A 417 9.10 -7.91 -2.78
CA PHE A 417 8.84 -7.99 -4.21
C PHE A 417 8.05 -6.77 -4.71
N LYS A 418 6.99 -6.35 -3.98
CA LYS A 418 6.23 -5.13 -4.28
C LYS A 418 7.08 -3.86 -4.16
N ALA A 419 8.08 -3.85 -3.28
CA ALA A 419 9.05 -2.76 -3.18
C ALA A 419 10.05 -2.71 -4.37
N GLY A 420 9.96 -3.65 -5.31
CA GLY A 420 10.87 -3.77 -6.46
C GLY A 420 12.17 -4.51 -6.15
N LEU A 421 12.22 -5.26 -5.04
CA LEU A 421 13.39 -6.02 -4.62
C LEU A 421 13.29 -7.45 -5.17
N GLY A 422 14.11 -7.72 -6.19
CA GLY A 422 14.23 -9.02 -6.84
C GLY A 422 14.34 -8.88 -8.36
N ARG A 423 14.94 -9.87 -9.03
CA ARG A 423 15.08 -9.84 -10.50
C ARG A 423 13.73 -10.03 -11.18
N LYS A 424 13.26 -8.98 -11.87
CA LYS A 424 12.02 -9.01 -12.68
C LYS A 424 12.07 -10.13 -13.73
N GLY A 425 10.95 -10.76 -14.02
CA GLY A 425 10.88 -11.97 -14.85
C GLY A 425 11.27 -13.23 -14.07
N VAL A 426 12.53 -13.34 -13.60
CA VAL A 426 13.02 -14.57 -12.91
C VAL A 426 12.28 -14.83 -11.60
N ARG A 427 12.15 -13.80 -10.76
CA ARG A 427 11.41 -13.91 -9.50
C ARG A 427 9.90 -14.03 -9.71
N GLU A 428 9.35 -13.43 -10.76
CA GLU A 428 7.94 -13.65 -11.12
C GLU A 428 7.67 -15.13 -11.43
N THR A 429 8.54 -15.78 -12.22
CA THR A 429 8.48 -17.22 -12.46
C THR A 429 8.62 -18.03 -11.17
N SER A 430 9.61 -17.70 -10.34
CA SER A 430 9.87 -18.44 -9.09
C SER A 430 8.72 -18.31 -8.10
N ILE A 431 8.21 -17.10 -7.87
CA ILE A 431 7.05 -16.84 -7.00
C ILE A 431 5.79 -17.49 -7.58
N GLY A 432 5.57 -17.39 -8.89
CA GLY A 432 4.40 -17.96 -9.54
C GLY A 432 4.36 -19.49 -9.47
N LEU A 433 5.50 -20.17 -9.56
CA LEU A 433 5.56 -21.64 -9.50
C LEU A 433 5.72 -22.20 -8.09
N LEU A 434 6.39 -21.47 -7.19
CA LEU A 434 6.78 -21.99 -5.88
C LEU A 434 6.00 -21.40 -4.71
N VAL A 435 5.42 -20.20 -4.83
CA VAL A 435 4.79 -19.46 -3.71
C VAL A 435 3.27 -19.32 -3.92
N VAL A 436 2.82 -18.94 -5.12
CA VAL A 436 1.39 -18.76 -5.41
C VAL A 436 0.57 -20.04 -5.17
N PRO A 437 1.00 -21.24 -5.62
CA PRO A 437 0.23 -22.47 -5.38
C PRO A 437 0.11 -22.80 -3.89
N ILE A 438 1.15 -22.49 -3.12
CA ILE A 438 1.16 -22.66 -1.67
C ILE A 438 0.12 -21.73 -1.02
N LEU A 439 0.11 -20.44 -1.37
CA LEU A 439 -0.83 -19.47 -0.80
C LEU A 439 -2.29 -19.86 -1.10
N VAL A 440 -2.60 -20.21 -2.35
CA VAL A 440 -3.95 -20.63 -2.74
C VAL A 440 -4.34 -21.95 -2.07
N GLY A 441 -3.41 -22.92 -2.04
CA GLY A 441 -3.60 -24.19 -1.36
C GLY A 441 -3.81 -24.04 0.15
N MET A 442 -3.13 -23.10 0.81
CA MET A 442 -3.34 -22.79 2.23
C MET A 442 -4.74 -22.24 2.50
N ILE A 443 -5.26 -21.35 1.66
CA ILE A 443 -6.64 -20.85 1.79
C ILE A 443 -7.61 -22.03 1.64
N SER A 444 -7.46 -22.82 0.57
CA SER A 444 -8.36 -23.96 0.32
C SER A 444 -8.29 -25.05 1.38
N LYS A 445 -7.11 -25.36 1.94
CA LYS A 445 -6.91 -26.40 2.97
C LYS A 445 -7.57 -26.01 4.29
N ASN A 446 -7.51 -24.72 4.64
CA ASN A 446 -8.04 -24.20 5.89
C ASN A 446 -9.53 -23.84 5.80
N ASP A 447 -10.07 -23.63 4.59
CA ASP A 447 -11.48 -23.39 4.33
C ASP A 447 -12.27 -24.71 4.29
N LYS A 448 -12.43 -25.36 5.44
CA LYS A 448 -13.22 -26.61 5.57
C LYS A 448 -14.71 -26.31 5.78
N ASP A 449 -15.57 -26.99 5.03
CA ASP A 449 -17.03 -26.95 5.17
C ASP A 449 -17.46 -27.71 6.44
N GLY A 450 -18.17 -27.04 7.35
CA GLY A 450 -18.63 -27.64 8.60
C GLY A 450 -19.27 -26.60 9.51
N VAL A 451 -20.60 -26.66 9.60
CA VAL A 451 -21.42 -26.00 10.61
C VAL A 451 -21.19 -26.75 11.93
N GLU A 452 -21.08 -26.04 13.04
CA GLU A 452 -20.86 -26.53 14.42
C GLU A 452 -19.45 -27.07 14.72
N LEU A 453 -18.63 -26.26 15.40
CA LEU A 453 -17.66 -26.67 16.43
C LEU A 453 -17.14 -25.36 17.07
N LEU A 454 -18.02 -24.67 17.80
CA LEU A 454 -17.68 -23.47 18.59
C LEU A 454 -16.58 -23.75 19.64
N ASP A 455 -16.28 -25.02 19.91
CA ASP A 455 -15.37 -25.44 20.96
C ASP A 455 -13.92 -25.71 20.50
N SER A 456 -13.58 -25.64 19.19
CA SER A 456 -12.23 -26.03 18.74
C SER A 456 -11.71 -25.41 17.43
N PHE A 457 -12.00 -24.14 17.15
CA PHE A 457 -11.19 -23.45 16.13
C PHE A 457 -9.79 -23.17 16.68
N GLU A 458 -8.78 -23.82 16.11
CA GLU A 458 -7.39 -23.41 16.33
C GLU A 458 -7.25 -21.96 15.87
N THR A 459 -6.81 -21.08 16.78
CA THR A 459 -6.68 -19.64 16.49
C THR A 459 -5.80 -19.38 15.25
N SER A 460 -4.83 -20.25 15.01
CA SER A 460 -3.96 -20.27 13.82
C SER A 460 -4.75 -20.41 12.51
N GLN A 461 -5.74 -21.29 12.44
CA GLN A 461 -6.56 -21.52 11.24
C GLN A 461 -7.33 -20.25 10.86
N LEU A 462 -7.96 -19.60 11.83
CA LEU A 462 -8.69 -18.35 11.60
C LEU A 462 -7.75 -17.24 11.11
N GLN A 463 -6.57 -17.13 11.71
CA GLN A 463 -5.57 -16.14 11.28
C GLN A 463 -5.05 -16.40 9.86
N ILE A 464 -4.88 -17.67 9.46
CA ILE A 464 -4.48 -18.01 8.08
C ILE A 464 -5.55 -17.54 7.10
N LEU A 465 -6.82 -17.86 7.34
CA LEU A 465 -7.91 -17.45 6.45
C LEU A 465 -8.10 -15.93 6.39
N GLU A 466 -7.86 -15.21 7.49
CA GLU A 466 -7.94 -13.75 7.54
C GLU A 466 -6.80 -13.04 6.79
N LYS A 467 -5.60 -13.65 6.73
CA LYS A 467 -4.39 -12.99 6.21
C LYS A 467 -3.98 -13.48 4.82
N ALA A 468 -4.15 -14.77 4.52
CA ALA A 468 -3.65 -15.36 3.28
C ALA A 468 -4.21 -14.73 2.00
N PRO A 469 -5.52 -14.38 1.90
CA PRO A 469 -6.03 -13.69 0.73
C PRO A 469 -5.38 -12.31 0.52
N ALA A 470 -5.15 -11.55 1.60
CA ALA A 470 -4.48 -10.25 1.51
C ALA A 470 -3.01 -10.36 1.08
N ILE A 471 -2.29 -11.39 1.54
CA ILE A 471 -0.90 -11.67 1.13
C ILE A 471 -0.86 -12.11 -0.33
N LEU A 472 -1.79 -12.96 -0.77
CA LEU A 472 -1.95 -13.34 -2.18
C LEU A 472 -2.23 -12.11 -3.04
N ALA A 473 -3.17 -11.24 -2.62
CA ALA A 473 -3.48 -9.99 -3.31
C ALA A 473 -2.22 -9.15 -3.50
N ARG A 474 -1.45 -8.97 -2.42
CA ARG A 474 -0.19 -8.21 -2.43
C ARG A 474 0.86 -8.80 -3.36
N THR A 475 0.94 -10.14 -3.42
CA THR A 475 1.89 -10.87 -4.26
C THR A 475 1.59 -10.72 -5.75
N ILE A 476 0.32 -10.78 -6.15
CA ILE A 476 -0.07 -10.80 -7.57
C ILE A 476 -0.38 -9.42 -8.15
N THR A 477 -0.52 -8.38 -7.31
CA THR A 477 -0.80 -7.02 -7.77
C THR A 477 0.29 -6.53 -8.72
N ASP A 478 -0.12 -5.88 -9.82
CA ASP A 478 0.75 -5.33 -10.86
C ASP A 478 1.64 -6.35 -11.63
N SER A 479 1.37 -7.67 -11.52
CA SER A 479 2.05 -8.71 -12.32
C SER A 479 1.06 -9.63 -13.05
N GLU A 480 0.98 -9.48 -14.37
CA GLU A 480 0.12 -10.31 -15.23
C GLU A 480 0.49 -11.80 -15.14
N TYR A 481 1.78 -12.11 -15.00
CA TYR A 481 2.26 -13.49 -14.86
C TYR A 481 1.80 -14.11 -13.53
N LEU A 482 1.93 -13.39 -12.42
CA LEU A 482 1.52 -13.90 -11.11
C LEU A 482 0.00 -13.98 -10.97
N GLN A 483 -0.75 -13.07 -11.58
CA GLN A 483 -2.21 -13.18 -11.71
C GLN A 483 -2.60 -14.43 -12.49
N LYS A 484 -1.91 -14.73 -13.59
CA LYS A 484 -2.10 -15.99 -14.34
C LYS A 484 -1.80 -17.21 -13.48
N ALA A 485 -0.69 -17.22 -12.75
CA ALA A 485 -0.35 -18.32 -11.86
C ALA A 485 -1.42 -18.56 -10.80
N ALA A 486 -1.98 -17.51 -10.20
CA ALA A 486 -3.07 -17.62 -9.24
C ALA A 486 -4.36 -18.15 -9.90
N PHE A 487 -4.70 -17.65 -11.08
CA PHE A 487 -5.83 -18.12 -11.86
C PHE A 487 -5.72 -19.62 -12.18
N ASP A 488 -4.54 -20.06 -12.64
CA ASP A 488 -4.24 -21.46 -12.97
C ASP A 488 -4.30 -22.38 -11.72
N CYS A 489 -4.15 -21.82 -10.52
CA CYS A 489 -4.31 -22.50 -9.23
C CYS A 489 -5.75 -22.48 -8.69
N ASP A 490 -6.76 -22.23 -9.53
CA ASP A 490 -8.18 -22.13 -9.14
C ASP A 490 -8.49 -21.01 -8.11
N ALA A 491 -7.67 -19.95 -8.04
CA ALA A 491 -7.89 -18.86 -7.07
C ALA A 491 -9.28 -18.22 -7.20
N VAL A 492 -9.87 -18.18 -8.40
CA VAL A 492 -11.23 -17.69 -8.63
C VAL A 492 -12.24 -18.42 -7.74
N LYS A 493 -12.29 -19.76 -7.81
CA LYS A 493 -13.23 -20.60 -7.04
C LYS A 493 -12.96 -20.53 -5.54
N VAL A 494 -11.69 -20.54 -5.15
CA VAL A 494 -11.27 -20.51 -3.74
C VAL A 494 -11.69 -19.18 -3.10
N LEU A 495 -11.42 -18.05 -3.75
CA LEU A 495 -11.72 -16.72 -3.21
C LEU A 495 -13.22 -16.41 -3.20
N THR A 496 -13.98 -16.79 -4.23
CA THR A 496 -15.43 -16.58 -4.26
C THR A 496 -16.14 -17.44 -3.22
N ARG A 497 -15.70 -18.70 -3.00
CA ARG A 497 -16.19 -19.56 -1.91
C ARG A 497 -15.93 -18.92 -0.55
N LEU A 498 -14.71 -18.43 -0.31
CA LEU A 498 -14.37 -17.76 0.95
C LEU A 498 -15.24 -16.50 1.18
N LEU A 499 -15.49 -15.71 0.13
CA LEU A 499 -16.37 -14.55 0.21
C LEU A 499 -17.82 -14.97 0.53
N ARG A 500 -18.33 -16.06 -0.08
CA ARG A 500 -19.66 -16.61 0.26
C ARG A 500 -19.76 -16.98 1.74
N ARG A 501 -18.74 -17.65 2.28
CA ARG A 501 -18.65 -18.02 3.70
C ARG A 501 -18.66 -16.80 4.63
N ALA A 502 -18.02 -15.72 4.23
CA ALA A 502 -17.97 -14.46 4.98
C ALA A 502 -19.35 -13.78 5.16
N TYR A 503 -20.34 -14.19 4.37
CA TYR A 503 -21.73 -13.72 4.42
C TYR A 503 -22.71 -14.81 4.89
N GLN A 504 -22.25 -15.88 5.53
CA GLN A 504 -23.15 -16.74 6.29
C GLN A 504 -23.70 -15.96 7.52
N PRO A 505 -24.96 -16.17 7.92
CA PRO A 505 -25.54 -15.50 9.09
C PRO A 505 -24.92 -16.03 10.38
N VAL A 506 -24.56 -15.14 11.31
CA VAL A 506 -24.13 -15.51 12.67
C VAL A 506 -25.36 -15.43 13.57
N GLU A 507 -25.64 -16.49 14.33
CA GLU A 507 -26.71 -16.45 15.33
C GLU A 507 -26.37 -15.46 16.45
N GLU A 508 -27.37 -14.74 16.95
CA GLU A 508 -27.21 -13.88 18.11
C GLU A 508 -26.83 -14.72 19.33
N MET A 509 -25.72 -14.38 19.99
CA MET A 509 -25.35 -15.04 21.25
C MET A 509 -26.43 -14.72 22.29
N ARG A 510 -27.34 -15.67 22.52
CA ARG A 510 -28.16 -15.70 23.73
C ARG A 510 -27.19 -15.94 24.87
N HIS A 511 -26.87 -14.91 25.64
CA HIS A 511 -26.13 -15.08 26.87
C HIS A 511 -26.90 -16.11 27.71
N PRO A 512 -26.28 -17.21 28.16
CA PRO A 512 -26.95 -18.11 29.07
C PRO A 512 -27.38 -17.29 30.29
N LYS A 513 -28.70 -17.06 30.43
CA LYS A 513 -29.27 -16.54 31.66
C LYS A 513 -29.13 -17.63 32.69
N TYR A 514 -28.05 -17.57 33.45
CA TYR A 514 -27.84 -18.49 34.56
C TYR A 514 -28.88 -18.19 35.64
N TRP A 515 -29.39 -19.25 36.25
CA TRP A 515 -30.40 -19.14 37.29
C TRP A 515 -29.85 -18.36 38.49
N SER A 516 -30.47 -17.24 38.84
CA SER A 516 -30.20 -16.49 40.06
C SER A 516 -31.38 -16.66 41.03
N PRO A 517 -31.13 -16.87 42.35
CA PRO A 517 -32.19 -16.92 43.36
C PRO A 517 -32.95 -15.58 43.51
N ASN A 518 -32.33 -14.49 43.04
CA ASN A 518 -32.92 -13.17 42.97
C ASN A 518 -33.14 -12.85 41.48
N PRO A 519 -34.39 -12.80 40.97
CA PRO A 519 -34.62 -12.21 39.65
C PRO A 519 -34.10 -10.78 39.68
N ASP A 520 -33.47 -10.33 38.60
CA ASP A 520 -33.07 -8.93 38.42
C ASP A 520 -34.32 -8.04 38.52
N THR A 521 -34.70 -7.64 39.73
CA THR A 521 -35.41 -6.39 39.96
C THR A 521 -34.41 -5.35 39.48
N GLY A 522 -34.68 -4.71 38.34
CA GLY A 522 -33.88 -3.64 37.74
C GLY A 522 -33.72 -2.44 38.66
N MET A 523 -33.01 -2.64 39.77
CA MET A 523 -32.37 -1.60 40.52
C MET A 523 -30.97 -1.54 39.93
N ASP A 524 -30.81 -0.64 38.97
CA ASP A 524 -29.52 0.00 38.71
C ASP A 524 -29.01 0.48 40.07
N VAL A 525 -28.14 -0.32 40.71
CA VAL A 525 -27.32 0.22 41.78
C VAL A 525 -26.36 1.14 41.03
N GLU A 526 -26.74 2.42 40.94
CA GLU A 526 -25.86 3.53 40.57
C GLU A 526 -24.66 3.52 41.53
N SER A 527 -23.70 2.63 41.29
CA SER A 527 -22.37 2.75 41.84
C SER A 527 -21.71 3.88 41.05
N THR A 528 -21.58 5.03 41.67
CA THR A 528 -21.17 6.31 41.07
C THR A 528 -19.73 6.36 40.56
N LEU A 529 -18.94 5.29 40.70
CA LEU A 529 -17.52 5.26 40.32
C LEU A 529 -17.31 4.51 38.98
N PRO A 530 -16.72 5.17 37.95
CA PRO A 530 -16.43 4.54 36.65
C PRO A 530 -15.58 3.26 36.73
N LEU A 531 -14.78 3.08 37.79
CA LEU A 531 -13.93 1.91 38.02
C LEU A 531 -14.72 0.64 38.44
N ALA A 532 -15.98 0.81 38.86
CA ALA A 532 -16.86 -0.27 39.33
C ALA A 532 -17.97 -0.63 38.33
N GLN A 533 -17.94 -0.05 37.12
CA GLN A 533 -18.92 -0.25 36.06
C GLN A 533 -18.29 -0.96 34.86
N LEU A 534 -18.95 -2.02 34.40
CA LEU A 534 -18.61 -2.68 33.13
C LEU A 534 -18.99 -1.79 31.95
N GLY A 535 -18.23 -1.88 30.87
CA GLY A 535 -18.54 -1.24 29.60
C GLY A 535 -19.47 -2.08 28.72
N GLU A 536 -19.66 -1.65 27.48
CA GLU A 536 -20.47 -2.37 26.50
C GLU A 536 -19.88 -3.75 26.16
N ASN A 537 -20.77 -4.70 25.85
CA ASN A 537 -20.37 -5.98 25.30
C ASN A 537 -19.78 -5.80 23.89
N GLY A 538 -18.72 -6.55 23.61
CA GLY A 538 -18.07 -6.49 22.31
C GLY A 538 -18.79 -7.25 21.19
N GLN A 539 -18.21 -7.17 20.00
CA GLN A 539 -18.64 -7.91 18.83
C GLN A 539 -18.42 -9.42 19.02
N ASN A 540 -19.33 -10.23 18.46
CA ASN A 540 -19.17 -11.68 18.41
C ASN A 540 -17.86 -12.03 17.67
N PRO A 541 -16.94 -12.84 18.25
CA PRO A 541 -15.66 -13.18 17.62
C PRO A 541 -15.80 -13.81 16.22
N LEU A 542 -16.82 -14.64 16.01
CA LEU A 542 -17.09 -15.27 14.71
C LEU A 542 -17.56 -14.22 13.69
N LEU A 543 -18.37 -13.24 14.13
CA LEU A 543 -18.80 -12.14 13.27
C LEU A 543 -17.61 -11.25 12.88
N ALA A 544 -16.74 -10.91 13.84
CA ALA A 544 -15.52 -10.15 13.59
C ALA A 544 -14.57 -10.91 12.63
N HIS A 545 -14.46 -12.22 12.78
CA HIS A 545 -13.74 -13.08 11.82
C HIS A 545 -14.35 -13.01 10.42
N ARG A 546 -15.68 -13.18 10.29
CA ARG A 546 -16.38 -13.08 8.99
C ARG A 546 -16.17 -11.73 8.32
N ILE A 547 -16.19 -10.62 9.07
CA ILE A 547 -15.91 -9.28 8.53
C ILE A 547 -14.48 -9.18 7.98
N ARG A 548 -13.48 -9.72 8.70
CA ARG A 548 -12.08 -9.76 8.22
C ARG A 548 -11.89 -10.65 6.98
N LEU A 549 -12.68 -11.73 6.87
CA LEU A 549 -12.73 -12.54 5.64
C LEU A 549 -13.28 -11.75 4.45
N ARG A 550 -14.33 -10.93 4.64
CA ARG A 550 -14.87 -10.07 3.56
C ARG A 550 -13.77 -9.18 3.01
N GLU A 551 -13.08 -8.44 3.89
CA GLU A 551 -12.02 -7.51 3.50
C GLU A 551 -10.91 -8.20 2.72
N SER A 552 -10.34 -9.28 3.28
CA SER A 552 -9.20 -9.97 2.68
C SER A 552 -9.56 -10.66 1.36
N ALA A 553 -10.72 -11.31 1.27
CA ALA A 553 -11.21 -11.92 0.04
C ALA A 553 -11.47 -10.90 -1.06
N LEU A 554 -12.10 -9.76 -0.75
CA LEU A 554 -12.34 -8.69 -1.73
C LEU A 554 -11.03 -8.08 -2.25
N LYS A 555 -10.02 -7.90 -1.39
CA LYS A 555 -8.68 -7.45 -1.82
C LYS A 555 -8.06 -8.42 -2.82
N ALA A 556 -8.12 -9.72 -2.55
CA ALA A 556 -7.60 -10.76 -3.43
C ALA A 556 -8.36 -10.84 -4.77
N ILE A 557 -9.69 -10.79 -4.71
CA ILE A 557 -10.54 -10.77 -5.92
C ILE A 557 -10.23 -9.53 -6.76
N GLY A 558 -10.12 -8.35 -6.13
CA GLY A 558 -9.76 -7.11 -6.81
C GLY A 558 -8.38 -7.14 -7.47
N ALA A 559 -7.39 -7.77 -6.82
CA ALA A 559 -6.06 -7.95 -7.39
C ALA A 559 -6.06 -8.90 -8.60
N LEU A 560 -6.91 -9.95 -8.57
CA LEU A 560 -7.06 -10.90 -9.68
C LEU A 560 -7.84 -10.32 -10.86
N SER A 561 -8.95 -9.60 -10.60
CA SER A 561 -9.79 -8.96 -11.62
C SER A 561 -9.11 -7.80 -12.34
N ALA A 562 -8.08 -7.20 -11.73
CA ALA A 562 -7.24 -6.18 -12.36
C ALA A 562 -6.44 -6.70 -13.57
N GLY A 563 -6.28 -8.03 -13.69
CA GLY A 563 -5.57 -8.69 -14.78
C GLY A 563 -6.35 -8.76 -16.09
N LYS A 564 -6.44 -9.96 -16.67
CA LYS A 564 -7.06 -10.18 -17.99
C LYS A 564 -8.59 -10.24 -17.96
N GLU A 565 -9.16 -10.06 -19.14
CA GLU A 565 -10.60 -10.16 -19.37
C GLU A 565 -11.16 -11.54 -18.98
N ASP A 566 -10.41 -12.61 -19.26
CA ASP A 566 -10.84 -13.98 -18.95
C ASP A 566 -11.01 -14.20 -17.44
N TYR A 567 -10.16 -13.58 -16.62
CA TYR A 567 -10.24 -13.71 -15.16
C TYR A 567 -11.48 -13.00 -14.61
N ARG A 568 -11.80 -11.82 -15.16
CA ARG A 568 -13.02 -11.10 -14.81
C ARG A 568 -14.26 -11.90 -15.19
N LYS A 569 -14.30 -12.49 -16.39
CA LYS A 569 -15.42 -13.33 -16.83
C LYS A 569 -15.57 -14.60 -15.98
N ALA A 570 -14.48 -15.26 -15.63
CA ALA A 570 -14.49 -16.42 -14.75
C ALA A 570 -15.01 -16.07 -13.34
N LEU A 571 -14.64 -14.91 -12.81
CA LEU A 571 -15.20 -14.40 -11.55
C LEU A 571 -16.71 -14.17 -11.67
N ILE A 572 -17.19 -13.52 -12.73
CA ILE A 572 -18.64 -13.31 -12.93
C ILE A 572 -19.39 -14.64 -13.04
N ALA A 573 -18.81 -15.66 -13.68
CA ALA A 573 -19.39 -16.99 -13.77
C ALA A 573 -19.57 -17.71 -12.42
N GLU A 574 -18.91 -17.24 -11.35
CA GLU A 574 -19.08 -17.73 -9.98
C GLU A 574 -20.23 -17.03 -9.22
N ASP A 575 -21.03 -16.16 -9.85
CA ASP A 575 -22.19 -15.48 -9.25
C ASP A 575 -21.89 -14.75 -7.92
N PHE A 576 -20.70 -14.15 -7.80
CA PHE A 576 -20.26 -13.49 -6.56
C PHE A 576 -20.66 -12.01 -6.45
N VAL A 577 -21.21 -11.40 -7.50
CA VAL A 577 -21.58 -9.97 -7.53
C VAL A 577 -22.55 -9.56 -6.41
N PRO A 578 -23.56 -10.37 -6.01
CA PRO A 578 -24.39 -10.05 -4.84
C PRO A 578 -23.61 -9.75 -3.56
N PHE A 579 -22.49 -10.45 -3.35
CA PHE A 579 -21.65 -10.27 -2.17
C PHE A 579 -20.86 -8.96 -2.24
N VAL A 580 -20.46 -8.54 -3.46
CA VAL A 580 -19.86 -7.23 -3.70
C VAL A 580 -20.88 -6.12 -3.41
N VAL A 581 -22.15 -6.27 -3.82
CA VAL A 581 -23.21 -5.30 -3.51
C VAL A 581 -23.38 -5.14 -2.01
N GLU A 582 -23.45 -6.25 -1.26
CA GLU A 582 -23.56 -6.20 0.19
C GLU A 582 -22.27 -5.69 0.87
N SER A 583 -21.12 -5.73 0.19
CA SER A 583 -19.88 -5.08 0.65
C SER A 583 -19.92 -3.56 0.48
N LEU A 584 -20.74 -3.06 -0.45
CA LEU A 584 -21.01 -1.65 -0.70
C LEU A 584 -22.19 -1.12 0.14
N SER A 585 -22.55 -1.82 1.21
CA SER A 585 -23.53 -1.37 2.20
C SER A 585 -22.84 -1.27 3.55
N GLU A 586 -23.06 -0.18 4.28
CA GLU A 586 -22.62 -0.07 5.67
C GLU A 586 -23.30 -1.14 6.55
N PHE A 587 -24.57 -1.42 6.26
CA PHE A 587 -25.38 -2.44 6.94
C PHE A 587 -25.73 -3.56 5.94
N PRO A 588 -24.87 -4.59 5.81
CA PRO A 588 -25.09 -5.71 4.90
C PRO A 588 -26.31 -6.55 5.24
N ARG A 589 -26.89 -7.17 4.23
CA ARG A 589 -28.02 -8.11 4.30
C ARG A 589 -27.60 -9.47 3.73
N LYS A 590 -28.55 -10.41 3.72
CA LYS A 590 -28.40 -11.67 2.97
C LYS A 590 -28.20 -11.31 1.49
N PRO A 591 -27.09 -11.73 0.86
CA PRO A 591 -26.88 -11.49 -0.57
C PRO A 591 -28.01 -12.12 -1.39
N LYS A 592 -28.62 -11.34 -2.28
CA LYS A 592 -29.71 -11.76 -3.16
C LYS A 592 -29.30 -11.64 -4.63
N GLN A 593 -29.77 -12.57 -5.45
CA GLN A 593 -29.60 -12.47 -6.90
C GLN A 593 -30.41 -11.30 -7.45
N ALA A 594 -30.00 -10.75 -8.60
CA ALA A 594 -30.66 -9.60 -9.22
C ALA A 594 -32.16 -9.87 -9.47
N LYS A 595 -32.51 -11.11 -9.82
CA LYS A 595 -33.90 -11.56 -10.08
C LYS A 595 -34.80 -11.57 -8.83
N ASP A 596 -34.22 -11.62 -7.64
CA ASP A 596 -34.94 -11.75 -6.37
C ASP A 596 -35.10 -10.41 -5.63
N LYS A 597 -34.73 -9.30 -6.26
CA LYS A 597 -34.71 -7.96 -5.66
C LYS A 597 -36.03 -7.23 -5.94
N PRO A 598 -36.79 -6.81 -4.91
CA PRO A 598 -38.01 -6.02 -5.11
C PRO A 598 -37.66 -4.64 -5.70
N LEU A 599 -38.51 -4.11 -6.59
CA LEU A 599 -38.28 -2.85 -7.32
C LEU A 599 -38.02 -1.62 -6.43
N ASN A 600 -38.42 -1.66 -5.15
CA ASN A 600 -38.30 -0.54 -4.20
C ASN A 600 -37.63 -0.98 -2.88
N ASP A 601 -36.41 -1.50 -2.95
CA ASP A 601 -35.64 -1.79 -1.73
C ASP A 601 -34.85 -0.53 -1.29
N THR A 602 -35.41 0.25 -0.36
CA THR A 602 -34.72 1.41 0.21
C THR A 602 -33.50 0.96 1.01
N ALA A 603 -32.42 1.75 0.95
CA ALA A 603 -31.23 1.52 1.76
C ALA A 603 -31.63 1.46 3.25
N ARG A 604 -31.27 0.39 3.95
CA ARG A 604 -31.60 0.26 5.37
C ARG A 604 -30.74 1.23 6.17
N THR A 605 -31.34 1.85 7.17
CA THR A 605 -30.72 2.86 8.04
C THR A 605 -30.24 2.31 9.39
N GLY A 606 -30.33 0.99 9.61
CA GLY A 606 -29.98 0.39 10.91
C GLY A 606 -29.32 -0.99 10.83
N PRO A 607 -28.52 -1.35 11.85
CA PRO A 607 -27.72 -2.57 11.89
C PRO A 607 -28.58 -3.83 11.99
N VAL A 608 -28.12 -4.90 11.34
CA VAL A 608 -28.66 -6.26 11.51
C VAL A 608 -27.59 -7.08 12.23
N SER A 609 -27.89 -7.52 13.45
CA SER A 609 -26.95 -8.24 14.32
C SER A 609 -26.28 -9.45 13.64
N THR A 610 -27.01 -10.14 12.75
CA THR A 610 -26.54 -11.38 12.10
C THR A 610 -25.43 -11.20 11.07
N TYR A 611 -25.32 -10.03 10.44
CA TYR A 611 -24.32 -9.74 9.40
C TYR A 611 -23.32 -8.65 9.81
N GLY A 612 -23.56 -7.97 10.93
CA GLY A 612 -22.72 -6.90 11.46
C GLY A 612 -22.73 -5.65 10.61
N THR A 613 -21.75 -4.77 10.86
CA THR A 613 -21.51 -3.53 10.12
C THR A 613 -20.23 -3.70 9.29
N ASN A 614 -20.26 -3.29 8.04
CA ASN A 614 -19.04 -3.30 7.22
C ASN A 614 -18.15 -2.10 7.61
N PRO A 615 -16.89 -2.34 8.01
CA PRO A 615 -15.94 -1.25 8.22
C PRO A 615 -15.55 -0.61 6.89
N GLN A 616 -14.95 0.58 6.97
CA GLN A 616 -14.49 1.33 5.79
C GLN A 616 -13.58 0.49 4.87
N SER A 617 -12.73 -0.36 5.45
CA SER A 617 -11.82 -1.24 4.70
C SER A 617 -12.55 -2.22 3.77
N VAL A 618 -13.73 -2.73 4.17
CA VAL A 618 -14.58 -3.60 3.34
C VAL A 618 -15.23 -2.80 2.22
N ILE A 619 -15.74 -1.60 2.52
CA ILE A 619 -16.37 -0.72 1.51
C ILE A 619 -15.34 -0.32 0.44
N ILE A 620 -14.15 0.09 0.85
CA ILE A 620 -13.04 0.45 -0.06
C ILE A 620 -12.64 -0.76 -0.93
N ALA A 621 -12.54 -1.96 -0.34
CA ALA A 621 -12.25 -3.17 -1.11
C ALA A 621 -13.37 -3.50 -2.10
N GLY A 622 -14.64 -3.32 -1.72
CA GLY A 622 -15.80 -3.43 -2.61
C GLY A 622 -15.75 -2.45 -3.79
N CYS A 623 -15.45 -1.17 -3.52
CA CYS A 623 -15.24 -0.15 -4.56
C CYS A 623 -14.12 -0.58 -5.53
N HIS A 624 -13.00 -1.09 -5.00
CA HIS A 624 -11.89 -1.57 -5.83
C HIS A 624 -12.28 -2.76 -6.72
N VAL A 625 -13.09 -3.70 -6.23
CA VAL A 625 -13.64 -4.80 -7.05
C VAL A 625 -14.54 -4.26 -8.16
N VAL A 626 -15.47 -3.34 -7.87
CA VAL A 626 -16.31 -2.72 -8.92
C VAL A 626 -15.45 -1.98 -9.93
N ARG A 627 -14.46 -1.20 -9.48
CA ARG A 627 -13.55 -0.45 -10.36
C ARG A 627 -12.84 -1.36 -11.34
N THR A 628 -12.34 -2.50 -10.88
CA THR A 628 -11.59 -3.45 -11.71
C THR A 628 -12.51 -4.23 -12.65
N LEU A 629 -13.71 -4.60 -12.22
CA LEU A 629 -14.73 -5.22 -13.09
C LEU A 629 -15.23 -4.26 -14.18
N ALA A 630 -15.41 -2.98 -13.85
CA ALA A 630 -15.86 -1.94 -14.77
C ALA A 630 -14.86 -1.63 -15.91
N ARG A 631 -13.66 -2.25 -15.88
CA ARG A 631 -12.71 -2.21 -17.01
C ARG A 631 -13.16 -3.08 -18.19
N SER A 632 -14.10 -4.00 -17.97
CA SER A 632 -14.73 -4.81 -19.01
C SER A 632 -16.05 -4.20 -19.45
N VAL A 633 -16.16 -3.86 -20.72
CA VAL A 633 -17.43 -3.37 -21.31
C VAL A 633 -18.54 -4.41 -21.21
N SER A 634 -18.22 -5.71 -21.40
CA SER A 634 -19.24 -6.77 -21.31
C SER A 634 -19.84 -6.93 -19.92
N ILE A 635 -19.02 -6.77 -18.88
CA ILE A 635 -19.45 -6.90 -17.48
C ILE A 635 -20.15 -5.61 -17.02
N LEU A 636 -19.64 -4.46 -17.46
CA LEU A 636 -20.25 -3.16 -17.21
C LEU A 636 -21.67 -3.09 -17.79
N ARG A 637 -21.92 -3.71 -18.95
CA ARG A 637 -23.23 -3.71 -19.62
C ARG A 637 -24.22 -4.76 -19.11
N THR A 638 -23.78 -5.72 -18.30
CA THR A 638 -24.62 -6.80 -17.78
C THR A 638 -24.59 -6.79 -16.26
N ALA A 639 -23.66 -7.54 -15.64
CA ALA A 639 -23.63 -7.80 -14.21
C ALA A 639 -23.62 -6.53 -13.34
N LEU A 640 -22.88 -5.47 -13.70
CA LEU A 640 -22.85 -4.25 -12.86
C LEU A 640 -24.16 -3.46 -12.93
N VAL A 641 -24.81 -3.42 -14.09
CA VAL A 641 -26.10 -2.75 -14.31
C VAL A 641 -27.22 -3.52 -13.63
N ASP A 642 -27.27 -4.84 -13.84
CA ASP A 642 -28.31 -5.72 -13.29
C ASP A 642 -28.38 -5.66 -11.76
N HIS A 643 -27.23 -5.41 -11.11
CA HIS A 643 -27.12 -5.28 -9.65
C HIS A 643 -27.19 -3.83 -9.14
N ALA A 644 -27.35 -2.84 -10.02
CA ALA A 644 -27.43 -1.41 -9.70
C ALA A 644 -26.28 -0.89 -8.81
N VAL A 645 -25.05 -1.34 -9.06
CA VAL A 645 -23.88 -0.99 -8.22
C VAL A 645 -23.51 0.50 -8.27
N SER A 646 -23.95 1.22 -9.30
CA SER A 646 -23.67 2.65 -9.48
C SER A 646 -24.29 3.54 -8.40
N ILE A 647 -25.44 3.15 -7.84
CA ILE A 647 -26.17 3.96 -6.86
C ILE A 647 -25.43 4.02 -5.51
N PRO A 648 -25.00 2.90 -4.89
CA PRO A 648 -24.14 2.95 -3.70
C PRO A 648 -22.85 3.75 -3.93
N ILE A 649 -22.20 3.56 -5.09
CA ILE A 649 -20.95 4.27 -5.42
C ILE A 649 -21.18 5.79 -5.47
N LEU A 650 -22.25 6.26 -6.10
CA LEU A 650 -22.58 7.69 -6.13
C LEU A 650 -22.82 8.24 -4.71
N ARG A 651 -23.56 7.51 -3.86
CA ARG A 651 -23.76 7.91 -2.45
C ARG A 651 -22.44 8.02 -1.69
N PHE A 652 -21.51 7.10 -1.92
CA PHE A 652 -20.22 7.11 -1.25
C PHE A 652 -19.30 8.25 -1.68
N MET A 653 -19.56 8.92 -2.80
CA MET A 653 -18.82 10.14 -3.15
C MET A 653 -19.06 11.26 -2.14
N SER A 654 -20.20 11.29 -1.46
CA SER A 654 -20.53 12.29 -0.43
C SER A 654 -20.42 11.73 1.00
N HIS A 655 -19.68 10.64 1.19
CA HIS A 655 -19.48 10.03 2.50
C HIS A 655 -18.62 10.93 3.42
N PRO A 656 -18.85 11.00 4.75
CA PRO A 656 -18.04 11.84 5.65
C PRO A 656 -16.56 11.48 5.66
N ASP A 657 -16.24 10.20 5.46
CA ASP A 657 -14.86 9.72 5.38
C ASP A 657 -14.24 9.93 3.99
N ILE A 658 -13.14 10.69 3.95
CA ILE A 658 -12.39 11.05 2.74
C ILE A 658 -11.83 9.84 1.98
N THR A 659 -11.42 8.76 2.69
CA THR A 659 -10.85 7.57 2.05
C THR A 659 -11.90 6.80 1.26
N ILE A 660 -13.15 6.79 1.75
CA ILE A 660 -14.30 6.25 1.03
C ILE A 660 -14.63 7.14 -0.19
N GLN A 661 -14.61 8.47 -0.03
CA GLN A 661 -14.82 9.38 -1.18
C GLN A 661 -13.79 9.15 -2.30
N ILE A 662 -12.50 8.98 -1.93
CA ILE A 662 -11.42 8.69 -2.87
C ILE A 662 -11.70 7.38 -3.60
N ALA A 663 -12.06 6.30 -2.89
CA ALA A 663 -12.33 4.99 -3.47
C ALA A 663 -13.57 5.00 -4.40
N ALA A 664 -14.63 5.69 -3.99
CA ALA A 664 -15.84 5.87 -4.80
C ALA A 664 -15.56 6.66 -6.07
N THR A 665 -14.90 7.83 -5.96
CA THR A 665 -14.51 8.68 -7.10
C THR A 665 -13.60 7.92 -8.08
N ALA A 666 -12.65 7.15 -7.55
CA ALA A 666 -11.79 6.26 -8.33
C ALA A 666 -12.57 5.21 -9.14
N THR A 667 -13.70 4.72 -8.60
CA THR A 667 -14.58 3.74 -9.26
C THR A 667 -15.35 4.41 -10.40
N VAL A 668 -15.85 5.63 -10.17
CA VAL A 668 -16.61 6.43 -11.13
C VAL A 668 -15.86 6.69 -12.43
N ILE A 669 -14.52 6.78 -12.39
CA ILE A 669 -13.66 6.92 -13.59
C ILE A 669 -14.03 5.93 -14.70
N ASN A 670 -14.35 4.67 -14.35
CA ASN A 670 -14.73 3.64 -15.32
C ASN A 670 -16.25 3.57 -15.57
N LEU A 671 -17.07 4.24 -14.75
CA LEU A 671 -18.54 4.24 -14.88
C LEU A 671 -19.06 5.39 -15.76
N VAL A 672 -18.28 6.46 -15.95
CA VAL A 672 -18.66 7.63 -16.77
C VAL A 672 -18.07 7.63 -18.18
N VAL A 673 -17.41 6.54 -18.58
CA VAL A 673 -16.92 6.38 -19.96
C VAL A 673 -18.08 6.25 -20.95
N GLU A 674 -17.88 6.64 -22.21
CA GLU A 674 -18.90 6.61 -23.27
C GLU A 674 -19.63 5.28 -23.41
N VAL A 675 -18.90 4.17 -23.36
CA VAL A 675 -19.47 2.82 -23.53
C VAL A 675 -20.28 2.32 -22.33
N SER A 676 -20.35 3.11 -21.25
CA SER A 676 -21.03 2.76 -20.01
C SER A 676 -22.53 3.07 -20.08
N PRO A 677 -23.42 2.07 -19.89
CA PRO A 677 -24.86 2.29 -19.89
C PRO A 677 -25.38 3.01 -18.63
N VAL A 678 -24.55 3.17 -17.59
CA VAL A 678 -24.95 3.91 -16.37
C VAL A 678 -24.56 5.38 -16.42
N ARG A 679 -23.91 5.86 -17.50
CA ARG A 679 -23.44 7.24 -17.63
C ARG A 679 -24.60 8.25 -17.57
N GLU A 680 -25.67 7.99 -18.31
CA GLU A 680 -26.87 8.87 -18.34
C GLU A 680 -27.52 8.94 -16.96
N LEU A 681 -27.78 7.79 -16.33
CA LEU A 681 -28.32 7.72 -14.96
C LEU A 681 -27.47 8.50 -13.95
N LEU A 682 -26.14 8.40 -14.02
CA LEU A 682 -25.24 9.15 -13.13
C LEU A 682 -25.29 10.66 -13.44
N THR A 683 -25.42 11.03 -14.71
CA THR A 683 -25.54 12.42 -15.16
C THR A 683 -26.81 13.07 -14.60
N GLU A 684 -27.97 12.40 -14.75
CA GLU A 684 -29.26 12.84 -14.20
C GLU A 684 -29.24 12.97 -12.67
N ARG A 685 -28.45 12.11 -12.00
CA ARG A 685 -28.26 12.12 -10.54
C ARG A 685 -27.20 13.13 -10.07
N GLY A 686 -26.67 13.97 -10.95
CA GLY A 686 -25.78 15.08 -10.59
C GLY A 686 -24.31 14.71 -10.38
N VAL A 687 -23.81 13.61 -10.98
CA VAL A 687 -22.40 13.19 -10.83
C VAL A 687 -21.41 14.29 -11.25
N MET A 688 -21.73 15.08 -12.28
CA MET A 688 -20.89 16.18 -12.77
C MET A 688 -20.60 17.20 -11.66
N LYS A 689 -21.63 17.59 -10.90
CA LYS A 689 -21.51 18.54 -9.81
C LYS A 689 -20.56 18.03 -8.72
N VAL A 690 -20.76 16.80 -8.28
CA VAL A 690 -19.92 16.18 -7.24
C VAL A 690 -18.47 16.04 -7.72
N LEU A 691 -18.25 15.68 -8.99
CA LEU A 691 -16.91 15.61 -9.57
C LEU A 691 -16.22 16.99 -9.64
N CYS A 692 -16.94 18.04 -10.02
CA CYS A 692 -16.40 19.40 -10.00
C CYS A 692 -16.06 19.86 -8.57
N GLU A 693 -16.89 19.56 -7.57
CA GLU A 693 -16.60 19.82 -6.16
C GLU A 693 -15.35 19.07 -5.68
N HIS A 694 -15.24 17.78 -6.02
CA HIS A 694 -14.06 16.96 -5.70
C HIS A 694 -12.78 17.45 -6.39
N ALA A 695 -12.88 17.99 -7.60
CA ALA A 695 -11.75 18.60 -8.30
C ALA A 695 -11.21 19.84 -7.56
N HIS A 696 -12.05 20.54 -6.80
CA HIS A 696 -11.63 21.69 -5.98
C HIS A 696 -11.12 21.29 -4.58
N SER A 697 -11.21 20.01 -4.19
CA SER A 697 -10.74 19.54 -2.87
C SER A 697 -9.24 19.75 -2.66
N ASP A 698 -8.82 20.07 -1.44
CA ASP A 698 -7.41 20.13 -1.03
C ASP A 698 -6.72 18.76 -1.01
N ASN A 699 -7.50 17.67 -1.04
CA ASN A 699 -6.94 16.33 -1.12
C ASN A 699 -6.48 16.01 -2.55
N HIS A 700 -5.17 15.91 -2.75
CA HIS A 700 -4.55 15.62 -4.05
C HIS A 700 -5.08 14.34 -4.72
N SER A 701 -5.33 13.26 -3.97
CA SER A 701 -5.83 11.99 -4.52
C SER A 701 -7.28 12.10 -4.97
N LEU A 702 -8.12 12.80 -4.21
CA LEU A 702 -9.51 13.06 -4.58
C LEU A 702 -9.57 13.94 -5.83
N ARG A 703 -8.81 15.04 -5.84
CA ARG A 703 -8.68 15.97 -6.98
C ARG A 703 -8.23 15.25 -8.25
N LEU A 704 -7.20 14.40 -8.16
CA LEU A 704 -6.69 13.63 -9.29
C LEU A 704 -7.75 12.68 -9.87
N ASN A 705 -8.43 11.91 -9.01
CA ASN A 705 -9.47 10.98 -9.46
C ASN A 705 -10.67 11.71 -10.06
N ALA A 706 -11.05 12.86 -9.50
CA ALA A 706 -12.15 13.68 -9.98
C ALA A 706 -11.88 14.23 -11.38
N LEU A 707 -10.71 14.82 -11.62
CA LEU A 707 -10.31 15.30 -12.96
C LEU A 707 -10.20 14.16 -13.97
N TRP A 708 -9.75 12.98 -13.53
CA TRP A 708 -9.75 11.79 -14.40
C TRP A 708 -11.17 11.37 -14.76
N ALA A 709 -12.10 11.34 -13.81
CA ALA A 709 -13.49 11.05 -14.11
C ALA A 709 -14.10 12.14 -15.03
N LEU A 710 -13.81 13.42 -14.80
CA LEU A 710 -14.28 14.53 -15.64
C LEU A 710 -13.75 14.43 -17.07
N LYS A 711 -12.47 14.08 -17.29
CA LYS A 711 -11.96 13.92 -18.67
C LYS A 711 -12.67 12.80 -19.42
N HIS A 712 -13.07 11.72 -18.75
CA HIS A 712 -13.88 10.67 -19.37
C HIS A 712 -15.33 11.13 -19.56
N PHE A 713 -15.87 11.90 -18.61
CA PHE A 713 -17.23 12.41 -18.62
C PHE A 713 -17.49 13.44 -19.74
N VAL A 714 -16.50 14.22 -20.18
CA VAL A 714 -16.67 15.17 -21.29
C VAL A 714 -16.35 14.57 -22.67
N ASP A 715 -15.86 13.33 -22.72
CA ASP A 715 -15.53 12.65 -23.97
C ASP A 715 -16.81 12.14 -24.67
N ALA A 716 -16.97 12.43 -25.96
CA ALA A 716 -18.11 12.01 -26.78
C ALA A 716 -19.50 12.33 -26.16
N VAL A 717 -19.68 13.56 -25.64
CA VAL A 717 -20.98 14.13 -25.24
C VAL A 717 -21.26 15.42 -25.98
N GLY A 718 -22.53 15.79 -26.08
CA GLY A 718 -22.96 17.00 -26.78
C GLY A 718 -22.40 18.31 -26.17
N PRO A 719 -22.41 19.39 -26.98
CA PRO A 719 -21.77 20.66 -26.64
C PRO A 719 -22.33 21.31 -25.38
N ASP A 720 -23.64 21.17 -25.11
CA ASP A 720 -24.28 21.77 -23.94
C ASP A 720 -23.72 21.20 -22.63
N LEU A 721 -23.54 19.88 -22.57
CA LEU A 721 -22.99 19.23 -21.39
C LEU A 721 -21.50 19.54 -21.20
N LYS A 722 -20.74 19.64 -22.30
CA LYS A 722 -19.34 20.11 -22.28
C LYS A 722 -19.27 21.51 -21.67
N LYS A 723 -20.01 22.48 -22.23
CA LYS A 723 -20.03 23.88 -21.75
C LYS A 723 -20.42 23.96 -20.27
N ALA A 724 -21.52 23.30 -19.87
CA ALA A 724 -21.97 23.28 -18.48
C ALA A 724 -20.90 22.70 -17.54
N CYS A 725 -20.19 21.65 -17.96
CA CYS A 725 -19.10 21.07 -17.19
C CYS A 725 -17.92 22.04 -17.02
N LEU A 726 -17.52 22.75 -18.07
CA LEU A 726 -16.43 23.73 -18.01
C LEU A 726 -16.80 24.95 -17.15
N GLU A 727 -18.02 25.45 -17.29
CA GLU A 727 -18.56 26.52 -16.45
C GLU A 727 -18.54 26.14 -14.97
N GLN A 728 -19.02 24.93 -14.63
CA GLN A 728 -19.04 24.45 -13.25
C GLN A 728 -17.64 24.17 -12.69
N LEU A 729 -16.70 23.72 -13.52
CA LEU A 729 -15.30 23.53 -13.14
C LEU A 729 -14.55 24.87 -12.97
N GLN A 730 -15.12 25.96 -13.47
CA GLN A 730 -14.58 27.32 -13.50
C GLN A 730 -13.35 27.45 -14.42
N PRO A 731 -13.48 28.10 -15.59
CA PRO A 731 -12.39 28.29 -16.54
C PRO A 731 -11.14 28.93 -15.93
N GLY A 732 -11.33 29.90 -15.03
CA GLY A 732 -10.25 30.58 -14.32
C GLY A 732 -9.45 29.66 -13.41
N TRP A 733 -10.11 28.75 -12.69
CA TRP A 733 -9.48 27.75 -11.83
C TRP A 733 -8.72 26.72 -12.67
N LEU A 734 -9.33 26.21 -13.75
CA LEU A 734 -8.67 25.28 -14.66
C LEU A 734 -7.37 25.88 -15.22
N MET A 735 -7.39 27.16 -15.63
CA MET A 735 -6.19 27.88 -16.09
C MET A 735 -5.12 28.01 -15.00
N GLN A 736 -5.50 28.25 -13.74
CA GLN A 736 -4.54 28.28 -12.63
C GLN A 736 -3.93 26.89 -12.41
N LEU A 737 -4.76 25.84 -12.38
CA LEU A 737 -4.34 24.46 -12.21
C LEU A 737 -3.28 24.05 -13.23
N ILE A 738 -3.55 24.28 -14.53
CA ILE A 738 -2.61 23.94 -15.59
C ILE A 738 -1.43 24.90 -15.64
N ARG A 739 -1.52 26.13 -15.13
CA ARG A 739 -0.39 27.07 -15.15
C ARG A 739 0.61 26.80 -14.03
N ASP A 740 0.14 26.52 -12.81
CA ASP A 740 0.95 26.60 -11.58
C ASP A 740 2.24 25.80 -11.65
N ASP A 741 3.30 26.54 -11.96
CA ASP A 741 4.63 26.03 -12.18
C ASP A 741 5.66 26.64 -11.23
N ASP A 742 5.36 27.81 -10.61
CA ASP A 742 6.38 28.70 -10.05
C ASP A 742 6.03 29.41 -8.71
N GLN A 743 4.79 29.43 -8.20
CA GLN A 743 4.47 30.29 -7.02
C GLN A 743 4.68 29.66 -5.64
N GLU A 744 4.76 28.33 -5.52
CA GLU A 744 4.89 27.70 -4.20
C GLU A 744 6.34 27.43 -3.76
N THR A 745 7.30 27.35 -4.69
CA THR A 745 8.73 27.31 -4.32
C THR A 745 9.13 28.55 -3.52
N SER A 746 8.53 29.70 -3.82
CA SER A 746 8.65 30.95 -3.06
C SER A 746 7.77 30.97 -1.81
N PHE A 747 6.55 30.42 -1.85
CA PHE A 747 5.63 30.39 -0.70
C PHE A 747 6.12 29.47 0.43
N PHE A 748 6.66 28.28 0.12
CA PHE A 748 7.32 27.42 1.10
C PHE A 748 8.62 28.03 1.63
N ALA A 749 9.34 28.80 0.81
CA ALA A 749 10.54 29.53 1.25
C ALA A 749 10.20 30.73 2.16
N LEU A 750 9.04 31.36 1.96
CA LEU A 750 8.52 32.44 2.81
C LEU A 750 7.99 31.89 4.14
N LYS A 751 7.21 30.80 4.13
CA LYS A 751 6.75 30.13 5.35
C LYS A 751 7.89 29.58 6.21
N ALA A 752 8.95 29.07 5.59
CA ALA A 752 10.16 28.63 6.30
C ALA A 752 10.98 29.80 6.90
N LYS A 753 10.78 31.03 6.42
CA LYS A 753 11.36 32.25 6.99
C LYS A 753 10.48 32.87 8.08
N GLU A 754 9.17 32.88 7.89
CA GLU A 754 8.20 33.44 8.85
C GLU A 754 8.07 32.57 10.10
N SER A 755 8.13 31.24 9.98
CA SER A 755 8.15 30.31 11.14
C SER A 755 9.43 30.35 11.98
N SER A 756 10.43 31.17 11.60
CA SER A 756 11.66 31.36 12.38
C SER A 756 11.66 32.64 13.22
N ALA A 757 10.61 33.45 13.14
CA ALA A 757 10.66 34.82 13.64
C ALA A 757 9.52 35.25 14.61
N ASP A 758 8.51 34.44 14.91
CA ASP A 758 7.52 34.83 15.93
C ASP A 758 6.82 33.64 16.62
N ASP A 759 6.82 33.73 17.96
CA ASP A 759 6.01 33.12 19.02
C ASP A 759 5.76 31.59 19.17
N LEU A 760 6.33 31.10 20.28
CA LEU A 760 5.85 30.16 21.31
C LEU A 760 4.59 29.29 21.07
N ASP A 761 4.78 27.98 21.27
CA ASP A 761 3.81 26.90 21.52
C ASP A 761 2.68 26.66 20.51
N GLU A 762 2.93 25.76 19.54
CA GLU A 762 2.14 24.54 19.30
C GLU A 762 2.80 23.72 18.16
N ASP A 763 3.29 22.53 18.49
CA ASP A 763 3.99 21.60 17.61
C ASP A 763 3.15 21.19 16.39
N ILE A 764 3.48 21.76 15.22
CA ILE A 764 3.20 21.13 13.92
C ILE A 764 4.56 20.73 13.33
N ASP A 765 4.96 19.50 13.67
CA ASP A 765 6.19 18.82 13.22
C ASP A 765 6.28 18.76 11.68
N MET A 766 6.83 19.81 11.07
CA MET A 766 7.45 19.72 9.74
C MET A 766 8.91 19.30 9.90
N GLN A 767 9.14 18.18 10.60
CA GLN A 767 10.46 17.56 10.69
C GLN A 767 10.81 16.91 9.35
N GLN A 768 11.46 17.66 8.45
CA GLN A 768 12.54 17.06 7.69
C GLN A 768 13.61 16.67 8.72
N SER A 769 13.49 15.47 9.29
CA SER A 769 14.57 14.93 10.11
C SER A 769 15.73 14.61 9.18
N ASP A 770 16.59 15.61 8.99
CA ASP A 770 18.01 15.49 8.63
C ASP A 770 18.80 14.66 9.69
N GLU A 771 18.12 13.80 10.45
CA GLU A 771 18.75 12.85 11.32
C GLU A 771 19.52 11.85 10.44
N PRO A 772 20.83 11.71 10.70
CA PRO A 772 21.66 10.77 9.97
C PRO A 772 21.08 9.36 10.11
N LEU A 773 21.22 8.56 9.06
CA LEU A 773 20.85 7.16 9.10
C LEU A 773 21.72 6.46 10.16
N ARG A 774 21.08 5.84 11.16
CA ARG A 774 21.77 5.10 12.23
C ARG A 774 21.48 3.61 12.12
N TRP A 775 22.49 2.80 12.38
CA TRP A 775 22.38 1.35 12.47
C TRP A 775 22.53 0.92 13.92
N PHE A 776 21.59 0.11 14.41
CA PHE A 776 21.64 -0.41 15.77
C PHE A 776 21.89 -1.91 15.77
N PHE A 777 22.68 -2.34 16.75
CA PHE A 777 22.89 -3.75 17.05
C PHE A 777 22.82 -3.98 18.54
N GLY A 778 22.10 -5.03 18.93
CA GLY A 778 21.89 -5.38 20.32
C GLY A 778 22.30 -6.81 20.64
N THR A 779 22.88 -7.02 21.81
CA THR A 779 23.18 -8.35 22.35
C THR A 779 22.76 -8.44 23.81
N ASN A 780 21.82 -9.33 24.11
CA ASN A 780 21.33 -9.59 25.47
C ASN A 780 20.95 -8.33 26.26
N GLY A 781 20.34 -7.36 25.57
CA GLY A 781 19.77 -6.15 26.16
C GLY A 781 20.67 -4.94 26.08
N THR A 782 21.95 -5.11 25.71
CA THR A 782 22.84 -3.99 25.48
C THR A 782 22.74 -3.58 24.01
N ILE A 783 22.22 -2.38 23.75
CA ILE A 783 22.10 -1.79 22.42
C ILE A 783 23.26 -0.83 22.17
N ARG A 784 23.86 -0.90 20.98
CA ARG A 784 24.89 0.03 20.53
C ARG A 784 24.62 0.48 19.09
N GLU A 785 24.99 1.72 18.80
CA GLU A 785 25.03 2.25 17.44
C GLU A 785 26.30 1.75 16.74
N LEU A 786 26.16 1.31 15.49
CA LEU A 786 27.28 0.82 14.68
C LEU A 786 27.94 1.99 13.95
N ASP A 787 29.26 1.96 13.90
CA ASP A 787 30.07 2.91 13.15
C ASP A 787 30.19 2.43 11.69
N ALA A 788 29.33 2.98 10.82
CA ALA A 788 29.30 2.64 9.40
C ALA A 788 30.62 2.97 8.68
N SER A 789 31.47 3.85 9.21
CA SER A 789 32.78 4.16 8.62
C SER A 789 33.71 2.93 8.57
N ARG A 790 33.45 1.92 9.40
CA ARG A 790 34.23 0.67 9.44
C ARG A 790 33.91 -0.30 8.31
N SER A 791 32.80 -0.10 7.60
CA SER A 791 32.38 -0.94 6.47
C SER A 791 32.25 -0.08 5.21
N SER A 792 32.85 -0.54 4.11
CA SER A 792 32.70 0.12 2.81
C SER A 792 31.29 -0.10 2.26
N ARG A 793 30.73 -1.28 2.51
CA ARG A 793 29.41 -1.69 2.07
C ARG A 793 28.29 -0.97 2.82
N LEU A 794 28.42 -0.79 4.14
CA LEU A 794 27.44 -0.01 4.90
C LEU A 794 27.37 1.43 4.39
N ARG A 795 28.50 2.07 4.10
CA ARG A 795 28.51 3.43 3.52
C ARG A 795 27.77 3.50 2.18
N GLN A 796 28.03 2.58 1.26
CA GLN A 796 27.30 2.50 -0.02
C GLN A 796 25.80 2.26 0.17
N VAL A 797 25.45 1.41 1.14
CA VAL A 797 24.06 1.14 1.53
C VAL A 797 23.41 2.39 2.11
N GLU A 798 24.10 3.17 2.95
CA GLU A 798 23.59 4.40 3.53
C GLU A 798 23.29 5.44 2.45
N ASP A 799 24.19 5.62 1.48
CA ASP A 799 23.98 6.51 0.34
C ASP A 799 22.78 6.08 -0.50
N ARG A 800 22.65 4.77 -0.77
CA ARG A 800 21.51 4.20 -1.50
C ARG A 800 20.21 4.39 -0.71
N LEU A 801 20.20 4.12 0.58
CA LEU A 801 19.03 4.26 1.44
C LEU A 801 18.61 5.71 1.59
N ALA A 802 19.56 6.65 1.66
CA ALA A 802 19.27 8.08 1.65
C ALA A 802 18.55 8.48 0.35
N SER A 803 19.02 7.98 -0.80
CA SER A 803 18.36 8.19 -2.10
C SER A 803 16.93 7.61 -2.14
N VAL A 804 16.72 6.40 -1.63
CA VAL A 804 15.38 5.77 -1.56
C VAL A 804 14.46 6.52 -0.58
N ARG A 805 14.97 6.90 0.59
CA ARG A 805 14.25 7.69 1.60
C ARG A 805 13.79 9.02 1.02
N GLU A 806 14.70 9.72 0.34
CA GLU A 806 14.43 10.99 -0.33
C GLU A 806 13.45 10.83 -1.51
N ALA A 807 13.46 9.70 -2.21
CA ALA A 807 12.51 9.43 -3.28
C ALA A 807 11.08 9.18 -2.77
N GLU A 808 10.94 8.53 -1.61
CA GLU A 808 9.64 8.10 -1.06
C GLU A 808 9.04 9.10 -0.07
N LEU A 809 9.86 9.61 0.86
CA LEU A 809 9.39 10.39 2.01
C LEU A 809 9.51 11.90 1.81
N ASN A 810 10.18 12.39 0.75
CA ASN A 810 10.29 13.85 0.55
C ASN A 810 8.91 14.45 0.20
N PRO A 811 8.32 15.27 1.09
CA PRO A 811 6.98 15.81 0.90
C PRO A 811 6.93 16.81 -0.26
N THR A 812 7.98 17.61 -0.47
CA THR A 812 8.10 18.55 -1.58
C THR A 812 8.12 17.83 -2.92
N ARG A 813 8.85 16.71 -3.00
CA ARG A 813 8.92 15.87 -4.19
C ARG A 813 7.58 15.20 -4.48
N LYS A 814 6.93 14.65 -3.45
CA LYS A 814 5.61 14.02 -3.56
C LYS A 814 4.56 15.03 -4.02
N ALA A 815 4.44 16.17 -3.35
CA ALA A 815 3.52 17.24 -3.72
C ALA A 815 3.73 17.70 -5.16
N ARG A 816 4.98 17.80 -5.60
CA ARG A 816 5.30 18.14 -6.99
C ARG A 816 4.86 17.06 -7.98
N ASN A 817 5.10 15.78 -7.69
CA ASN A 817 4.65 14.69 -8.55
C ASN A 817 3.12 14.62 -8.63
N ASP A 818 2.45 14.80 -7.50
CA ASP A 818 0.98 14.82 -7.41
C ASP A 818 0.42 15.97 -8.27
N LYS A 819 1.00 17.17 -8.18
CA LYS A 819 0.65 18.30 -9.04
C LYS A 819 0.85 18.02 -10.52
N LEU A 820 1.97 17.40 -10.90
CA LEU A 820 2.22 17.05 -12.30
C LEU A 820 1.20 16.04 -12.81
N ALA A 821 0.80 15.05 -12.00
CA ALA A 821 -0.25 14.11 -12.36
C ALA A 821 -1.62 14.79 -12.49
N ILE A 822 -1.94 15.74 -11.60
CA ILE A 822 -3.17 16.54 -11.64
C ILE A 822 -3.20 17.45 -12.89
N GLN A 823 -2.08 18.10 -13.22
CA GLN A 823 -1.92 18.91 -14.43
C GLN A 823 -2.07 18.08 -15.70
N GLU A 824 -1.52 16.86 -15.72
CA GLU A 824 -1.74 15.91 -16.81
C GLU A 824 -3.25 15.65 -17.02
N GLN A 825 -4.02 15.42 -15.95
CA GLN A 825 -5.47 15.22 -16.07
C GLN A 825 -6.19 16.49 -16.53
N GLY A 826 -5.78 17.67 -16.07
CA GLY A 826 -6.35 18.95 -16.52
C GLY A 826 -6.12 19.23 -18.00
N LEU A 827 -4.91 18.94 -18.51
CA LEU A 827 -4.60 19.05 -19.95
C LEU A 827 -5.38 18.00 -20.77
N ASP A 828 -5.47 16.77 -20.27
CA ASP A 828 -6.26 15.72 -20.91
C ASP A 828 -7.77 16.03 -20.90
N PHE A 829 -8.28 16.73 -19.88
CA PHE A 829 -9.65 17.24 -19.85
C PHE A 829 -9.86 18.22 -21.01
N ILE A 830 -8.96 19.19 -21.19
CA ILE A 830 -9.01 20.13 -22.32
C ILE A 830 -8.97 19.38 -23.66
N ARG A 831 -8.07 18.40 -23.79
CA ARG A 831 -7.96 17.57 -25.00
C ARG A 831 -9.28 16.89 -25.34
N ASN A 832 -9.94 16.27 -24.36
CA ASN A 832 -11.20 15.56 -24.58
C ASN A 832 -12.38 16.53 -24.79
N PHE A 833 -12.36 17.70 -24.13
CA PHE A 833 -13.35 18.76 -24.31
C PHE A 833 -13.45 19.25 -25.76
N ILE A 834 -12.30 19.52 -26.40
CA ILE A 834 -12.22 19.87 -27.84
C ILE A 834 -12.09 18.64 -28.75
N GLY A 835 -12.30 17.46 -28.19
CA GLY A 835 -12.07 16.18 -28.85
C GLY A 835 -13.23 15.77 -29.75
N ARG A 836 -13.61 14.51 -29.65
CA ARG A 836 -14.61 13.92 -30.56
C ARG A 836 -16.03 14.45 -30.29
N PRO A 837 -16.85 14.58 -31.34
CA PRO A 837 -18.27 14.90 -31.22
C PRO A 837 -19.06 13.72 -30.62
N GLU A 838 -20.33 13.95 -30.29
CA GLU A 838 -21.24 12.93 -29.77
C GLU A 838 -21.47 11.79 -30.78
N SER A 839 -21.47 10.55 -30.28
CA SER A 839 -21.67 9.35 -31.10
C SER A 839 -23.13 9.16 -31.52
N GLY A 840 -23.40 9.09 -32.83
CA GLY A 840 -24.72 8.69 -33.36
C GLY A 840 -25.48 9.76 -34.14
N VAL A 841 -24.97 11.00 -34.23
CA VAL A 841 -25.49 12.01 -35.16
C VAL A 841 -24.72 11.89 -36.49
N SER A 842 -25.44 11.85 -37.61
CA SER A 842 -24.87 11.70 -38.95
C SER A 842 -23.72 12.67 -39.20
N SER A 843 -22.61 12.13 -39.70
CA SER A 843 -21.32 12.76 -39.96
C SER A 843 -21.36 13.87 -41.02
N GLU A 844 -21.92 15.04 -40.69
CA GLU A 844 -21.82 16.24 -41.54
C GLU A 844 -21.39 17.52 -40.83
N ALA A 845 -21.02 17.52 -39.53
CA ALA A 845 -20.69 18.76 -38.84
C ALA A 845 -19.25 18.82 -38.29
N PRO A 846 -18.26 19.31 -39.07
CA PRO A 846 -17.09 20.00 -38.53
C PRO A 846 -17.45 21.19 -37.60
N SER A 847 -18.74 21.51 -37.40
CA SER A 847 -19.21 22.59 -36.53
C SER A 847 -19.00 22.31 -35.04
N GLU A 848 -19.20 21.10 -34.51
CA GLU A 848 -19.15 20.88 -33.05
C GLU A 848 -17.72 21.04 -32.50
N THR A 849 -16.74 20.35 -33.10
CA THR A 849 -15.32 20.49 -32.69
C THR A 849 -14.85 21.95 -32.83
N THR A 850 -15.25 22.62 -33.91
CA THR A 850 -14.92 24.04 -34.15
C THR A 850 -15.56 24.93 -33.08
N GLU A 851 -16.84 24.72 -32.79
CA GLU A 851 -17.60 25.45 -31.76
C GLU A 851 -16.97 25.24 -30.38
N MET A 852 -16.53 24.02 -30.03
CA MET A 852 -15.90 23.74 -28.75
C MET A 852 -14.51 24.38 -28.63
N ILE A 853 -13.74 24.43 -29.72
CA ILE A 853 -12.46 25.16 -29.74
C ILE A 853 -12.70 26.67 -29.57
N ASP A 854 -13.66 27.24 -30.29
CA ASP A 854 -14.00 28.67 -30.18
C ASP A 854 -14.52 29.02 -28.80
N HIS A 855 -15.39 28.19 -28.23
CA HIS A 855 -15.86 28.35 -26.86
C HIS A 855 -14.70 28.26 -25.86
N LEU A 856 -13.81 27.28 -26.00
CA LEU A 856 -12.60 27.16 -25.17
C LEU A 856 -11.76 28.45 -25.22
N PHE A 857 -11.53 29.00 -26.41
CA PHE A 857 -10.78 30.25 -26.58
C PHE A 857 -11.51 31.44 -25.95
N SER A 858 -12.83 31.53 -26.07
CA SER A 858 -13.62 32.58 -25.42
C SER A 858 -13.54 32.53 -23.89
N GLN A 859 -13.49 31.33 -23.30
CA GLN A 859 -13.52 31.14 -21.85
C GLN A 859 -12.14 31.22 -21.21
N LEU A 860 -11.11 30.62 -21.84
CA LEU A 860 -9.76 30.54 -21.28
C LEU A 860 -8.83 31.67 -21.76
N GLY A 861 -9.14 32.28 -22.91
CA GLY A 861 -8.27 33.19 -23.63
C GLY A 861 -7.28 32.43 -24.52
N GLN A 862 -7.35 32.69 -25.83
CA GLN A 862 -6.51 32.03 -26.84
C GLN A 862 -5.01 32.15 -26.55
N ASP A 863 -4.50 33.37 -26.43
CA ASP A 863 -3.05 33.62 -26.29
C ASP A 863 -2.52 33.07 -24.97
N ARG A 864 -3.29 33.27 -23.89
CA ARG A 864 -2.98 32.75 -22.56
C ARG A 864 -2.89 31.22 -22.55
N LEU A 865 -3.74 30.52 -23.29
CA LEU A 865 -3.68 29.06 -23.42
C LEU A 865 -2.38 28.63 -24.12
N PHE A 866 -2.05 29.22 -25.27
CA PHE A 866 -0.81 28.89 -25.98
C PHE A 866 0.46 29.20 -25.17
N GLU A 867 0.47 30.30 -24.42
CA GLU A 867 1.56 30.63 -23.49
C GLU A 867 1.77 29.56 -22.42
N ILE A 868 0.69 29.05 -21.82
CA ILE A 868 0.76 27.96 -20.83
C ILE A 868 1.24 26.66 -21.48
N LEU A 869 0.72 26.31 -22.66
CA LEU A 869 1.18 25.11 -23.38
C LEU A 869 2.68 25.20 -23.68
N ALA A 870 3.18 26.38 -24.03
CA ALA A 870 4.60 26.61 -24.27
C ALA A 870 5.43 26.52 -22.98
N SER A 871 4.94 27.08 -21.86
CA SER A 871 5.66 27.01 -20.58
C SER A 871 5.88 25.57 -20.11
N LYS A 872 4.92 24.67 -20.35
CA LYS A 872 5.01 23.24 -20.01
C LYS A 872 6.07 22.47 -20.75
N LEU A 873 6.55 22.96 -21.89
CA LEU A 873 7.59 22.33 -22.68
C LEU A 873 9.00 22.87 -22.37
N ARG A 874 9.12 23.88 -21.51
CA ARG A 874 10.42 24.44 -21.13
C ARG A 874 11.06 23.62 -20.02
N SER A 875 12.39 23.47 -20.10
CA SER A 875 13.16 22.90 -18.98
C SER A 875 13.27 23.93 -17.87
N LYS A 876 13.05 23.51 -16.62
CA LYS A 876 13.11 24.40 -15.45
C LYS A 876 14.41 24.20 -14.70
N VAL A 877 15.05 25.29 -14.29
CA VAL A 877 16.28 25.25 -13.49
C VAL A 877 15.90 25.39 -12.01
N LEU A 878 16.20 24.37 -11.19
CA LEU A 878 16.12 24.52 -9.74
C LEU A 878 17.43 25.16 -9.24
N HIS A 879 17.31 26.34 -8.66
CA HIS A 879 18.42 26.90 -7.90
C HIS A 879 18.54 26.15 -6.57
N PRO A 880 19.75 25.67 -6.20
CA PRO A 880 19.95 25.06 -4.90
C PRO A 880 19.65 26.09 -3.82
N PHE A 881 18.88 25.67 -2.82
CA PHE A 881 18.55 26.46 -1.64
C PHE A 881 19.84 26.97 -0.98
N SER A 882 19.91 28.26 -0.67
CA SER A 882 20.96 28.83 0.18
C SER A 882 20.78 28.33 1.62
N ARG A 883 21.23 27.11 1.93
CA ARG A 883 21.64 26.73 3.28
C ARG A 883 23.15 26.59 3.29
N ARG A 884 23.81 27.39 4.14
CA ARG A 884 25.23 27.31 4.42
C ARG A 884 25.51 25.99 5.14
N THR A 885 25.99 25.00 4.41
CA THR A 885 26.86 23.95 4.94
C THR A 885 27.77 23.50 3.81
N LEU A 886 29.06 23.82 3.94
CA LEU A 886 30.10 23.20 3.12
C LEU A 886 30.02 21.69 3.36
N VAL A 887 29.78 20.91 2.30
CA VAL A 887 30.68 19.89 1.74
C VAL A 887 29.93 19.14 0.61
N SER A 888 30.49 19.23 -0.60
CA SER A 888 30.31 18.39 -1.80
C SER A 888 29.05 18.52 -2.71
N ALA A 889 29.30 19.05 -3.92
CA ALA A 889 28.59 18.82 -5.19
C ALA A 889 27.11 19.27 -5.35
N GLY A 890 26.79 20.54 -5.06
CA GLY A 890 25.49 21.16 -5.41
C GLY A 890 25.40 21.64 -6.86
N GLY A 891 25.31 20.74 -7.84
CA GLY A 891 25.05 21.10 -9.24
C GLY A 891 23.63 21.63 -9.46
N THR A 892 23.49 22.67 -10.29
CA THR A 892 22.20 23.19 -10.79
C THR A 892 21.31 22.04 -11.31
N ARG A 893 20.21 21.73 -10.62
CA ARG A 893 19.31 20.63 -11.02
C ARG A 893 18.33 21.13 -12.09
N VAL A 894 18.54 20.71 -13.34
CA VAL A 894 17.61 21.00 -14.46
C VAL A 894 16.52 19.93 -14.51
N LEU A 895 15.27 20.38 -14.63
CA LEU A 895 14.08 19.56 -14.72
C LEU A 895 13.54 19.64 -16.14
N HIS A 896 13.60 18.51 -16.84
CA HIS A 896 13.00 18.41 -18.15
C HIS A 896 11.49 18.12 -18.06
N PRO A 897 10.69 18.59 -19.04
CA PRO A 897 9.28 18.25 -19.14
C PRO A 897 9.03 16.74 -19.13
N GLN A 898 7.95 16.33 -18.49
CA GLN A 898 7.56 14.92 -18.46
C GLN A 898 6.89 14.52 -19.78
N ALA A 899 7.16 13.30 -20.25
CA ALA A 899 6.65 12.80 -21.53
C ALA A 899 5.11 12.86 -21.60
N LYS A 900 4.41 12.56 -20.50
CA LYS A 900 2.95 12.59 -20.44
C LYS A 900 2.37 13.99 -20.65
N ILE A 901 3.01 15.01 -20.05
CA ILE A 901 2.65 16.42 -20.26
C ILE A 901 2.91 16.82 -21.72
N ILE A 902 4.06 16.44 -22.28
CA ILE A 902 4.38 16.72 -23.68
C ILE A 902 3.33 16.10 -24.61
N VAL A 903 2.96 14.83 -24.38
CA VAL A 903 1.91 14.14 -25.17
C VAL A 903 0.58 14.87 -25.06
N ALA A 904 0.15 15.26 -23.85
CA ALA A 904 -1.10 15.98 -23.65
C ALA A 904 -1.12 17.30 -24.43
N VAL A 905 -0.05 18.10 -24.35
CA VAL A 905 0.12 19.34 -25.12
C VAL A 905 0.03 19.08 -26.63
N ILE A 906 0.77 18.10 -27.15
CA ILE A 906 0.73 17.79 -28.59
C ILE A 906 -0.68 17.36 -29.00
N CYS A 907 -1.35 16.52 -28.22
CA CYS A 907 -2.68 16.04 -28.56
C CYS A 907 -3.74 17.17 -28.58
N ILE A 908 -3.64 18.18 -27.70
CA ILE A 908 -4.49 19.39 -27.79
C ILE A 908 -4.28 20.07 -29.15
N LEU A 909 -3.03 20.27 -29.57
CA LEU A 909 -2.70 20.88 -30.85
C LEU A 909 -3.14 20.02 -32.04
N VAL A 910 -3.07 18.69 -31.92
CA VAL A 910 -3.55 17.74 -32.93
C VAL A 910 -5.05 17.91 -33.17
N HIS A 911 -5.85 18.05 -32.10
CA HIS A 911 -7.29 18.30 -32.22
C HIS A 911 -7.61 19.67 -32.83
N MET A 912 -6.86 20.72 -32.45
CA MET A 912 -6.98 22.03 -33.07
C MET A 912 -6.62 22.00 -34.57
N ALA A 913 -5.55 21.29 -34.94
CA ALA A 913 -5.12 21.14 -36.33
C ALA A 913 -6.06 20.25 -37.17
N ALA A 914 -6.82 19.36 -36.52
CA ALA A 914 -7.85 18.54 -37.17
C ALA A 914 -9.14 19.32 -37.49
N SER A 915 -9.31 20.52 -36.94
CA SER A 915 -10.47 21.39 -37.18
C SER A 915 -10.30 22.21 -38.47
N ILE A 916 -10.98 23.35 -38.58
CA ILE A 916 -10.99 24.22 -39.76
C ILE A 916 -9.65 24.92 -40.00
N HIS A 917 -9.49 25.43 -41.23
CA HIS A 917 -8.31 26.17 -41.67
C HIS A 917 -7.84 27.26 -40.70
N ARG A 918 -8.76 28.06 -40.14
CA ARG A 918 -8.45 29.12 -39.17
C ARG A 918 -7.66 28.58 -37.97
N HIS A 919 -8.06 27.43 -37.42
CA HIS A 919 -7.39 26.82 -36.27
C HIS A 919 -6.02 26.26 -36.64
N ARG A 920 -5.86 25.67 -37.84
CA ARG A 920 -4.54 25.27 -38.38
C ARG A 920 -3.60 26.46 -38.47
N GLN A 921 -4.09 27.63 -38.91
CA GLN A 921 -3.31 28.85 -38.98
C GLN A 921 -2.94 29.42 -37.61
N LEU A 922 -3.84 29.32 -36.62
CA LEU A 922 -3.51 29.70 -35.25
C LEU A 922 -2.39 28.83 -34.69
N VAL A 923 -2.43 27.51 -34.92
CA VAL A 923 -1.38 26.59 -34.44
C VAL A 923 -0.05 26.84 -35.14
N ILE A 924 -0.02 27.03 -36.47
CA ILE A 924 1.24 27.28 -37.19
C ILE A 924 1.87 28.62 -36.79
N ALA A 925 1.06 29.63 -36.43
CA ALA A 925 1.53 30.93 -35.98
C ALA A 925 2.30 30.85 -34.63
N GLN A 926 2.10 29.80 -33.83
CA GLN A 926 2.79 29.58 -32.56
C GLN A 926 4.22 29.04 -32.76
N THR A 927 5.07 29.81 -33.42
CA THR A 927 6.42 29.38 -33.82
C THR A 927 7.30 28.97 -32.63
N GLU A 928 7.25 29.67 -31.50
CA GLU A 928 8.01 29.32 -30.28
C GLU A 928 7.56 27.99 -29.67
N LEU A 929 6.25 27.74 -29.62
CA LEU A 929 5.69 26.48 -29.16
C LEU A 929 6.14 25.31 -30.06
N LEU A 930 6.08 25.50 -31.37
CA LEU A 930 6.51 24.51 -32.35
C LEU A 930 8.02 24.24 -32.30
N LYS A 931 8.87 25.26 -32.06
CA LYS A 931 10.32 25.05 -31.82
C LYS A 931 10.57 24.17 -30.61
N LEU A 932 9.87 24.41 -29.50
CA LEU A 932 9.99 23.59 -28.28
C LEU A 932 9.57 22.14 -28.54
N LEU A 933 8.49 21.92 -29.31
CA LEU A 933 8.05 20.58 -29.71
C LEU A 933 9.04 19.89 -30.64
N ALA A 934 9.63 20.61 -31.59
CA ALA A 934 10.63 20.07 -32.48
C ALA A 934 11.83 19.51 -31.68
N GLN A 935 12.20 20.10 -30.54
CA GLN A 935 13.28 19.58 -29.69
C GLN A 935 12.96 18.21 -29.06
N GLN A 936 11.68 17.81 -29.02
CA GLN A 936 11.22 16.56 -28.39
C GLN A 936 11.23 15.34 -29.33
N VAL A 937 11.61 15.49 -30.60
CA VAL A 937 11.62 14.38 -31.59
C VAL A 937 12.49 13.20 -31.14
N ASN A 938 13.59 13.45 -30.42
CA ASN A 938 14.47 12.41 -29.90
C ASN A 938 14.03 11.87 -28.52
N SER A 939 12.79 12.13 -28.11
CA SER A 939 12.25 11.62 -26.85
C SER A 939 12.34 10.11 -26.80
N LYS A 940 12.79 9.57 -25.66
CA LYS A 940 12.79 8.13 -25.40
C LYS A 940 11.38 7.54 -25.44
N ASP A 941 10.37 8.35 -25.13
CA ASP A 941 8.96 7.97 -25.10
C ASP A 941 8.37 7.90 -26.52
N ARG A 942 7.81 6.74 -26.87
CA ARG A 942 7.17 6.49 -28.18
C ARG A 942 5.96 7.40 -28.40
N GLY A 943 5.15 7.63 -27.37
CA GLY A 943 3.93 8.43 -27.47
C GLY A 943 4.22 9.86 -27.92
N VAL A 944 5.28 10.48 -27.39
CA VAL A 944 5.74 11.80 -27.83
C VAL A 944 6.02 11.81 -29.34
N ARG A 945 6.80 10.84 -29.83
CA ARG A 945 7.21 10.79 -31.24
C ARG A 945 6.04 10.54 -32.18
N VAL A 946 5.15 9.60 -31.84
CA VAL A 946 3.93 9.34 -32.62
C VAL A 946 3.03 10.58 -32.68
N SER A 947 2.80 11.24 -31.55
CA SER A 947 1.94 12.43 -31.50
C SER A 947 2.53 13.59 -32.31
N LEU A 948 3.86 13.77 -32.32
CA LEU A 948 4.51 14.78 -33.17
C LEU A 948 4.27 14.51 -34.66
N CYS A 949 4.35 13.26 -35.11
CA CYS A 949 4.03 12.92 -36.49
C CYS A 949 2.56 13.23 -36.83
N HIS A 950 1.63 12.92 -35.93
CA HIS A 950 0.21 13.28 -36.12
C HIS A 950 -0.02 14.79 -36.23
N LEU A 951 0.67 15.59 -35.40
CA LEU A 951 0.55 17.03 -35.45
C LEU A 951 0.98 17.57 -36.82
N VAL A 952 2.13 17.09 -37.33
CA VAL A 952 2.61 17.46 -38.66
C VAL A 952 1.61 17.07 -39.74
N ILE A 953 1.13 15.83 -39.74
CA ILE A 953 0.14 15.32 -40.70
C ILE A 953 -1.12 16.22 -40.73
N ASN A 954 -1.67 16.56 -39.57
CA ASN A 954 -2.87 17.39 -39.51
C ASN A 954 -2.61 18.83 -39.98
N LEU A 955 -1.43 19.39 -39.69
CA LEU A 955 -1.05 20.73 -40.16
C LEU A 955 -0.80 20.78 -41.67
N THR A 956 -0.38 19.67 -42.29
CA THR A 956 -0.17 19.56 -43.73
C THR A 956 -1.35 18.95 -44.47
N TRP A 957 -2.47 18.74 -43.80
CA TRP A 957 -3.72 18.35 -44.43
C TRP A 957 -4.41 19.57 -45.05
N HIS A 958 -5.10 19.37 -46.18
CA HIS A 958 -5.99 20.33 -46.82
C HIS A 958 -7.24 19.59 -47.29
N ASP A 959 -8.41 20.19 -47.08
CA ASP A 959 -9.69 19.55 -47.41
C ASP A 959 -10.09 19.79 -48.88
N ASP A 960 -9.78 20.98 -49.41
CA ASP A 960 -10.06 21.40 -50.79
C ASP A 960 -8.83 22.07 -51.45
N GLU A 961 -8.80 22.11 -52.79
CA GLU A 961 -7.75 22.77 -53.59
C GLU A 961 -7.61 24.27 -53.31
N THR A 962 -8.65 24.92 -52.81
CA THR A 962 -8.63 26.34 -52.42
C THR A 962 -7.71 26.61 -51.21
N GLU A 963 -7.45 25.59 -50.39
CA GLU A 963 -6.53 25.66 -49.26
C GLU A 963 -5.09 25.28 -49.62
N ALA A 964 -4.81 24.89 -50.87
CA ALA A 964 -3.50 24.40 -51.29
C ALA A 964 -2.38 25.42 -51.04
N GLN A 965 -2.60 26.70 -51.36
CA GLN A 965 -1.61 27.76 -51.12
C GLN A 965 -1.33 27.95 -49.63
N ALA A 966 -2.37 27.90 -48.80
CA ALA A 966 -2.23 28.05 -47.36
C ALA A 966 -1.59 26.81 -46.72
N CYS A 967 -1.86 25.62 -47.26
CA CYS A 967 -1.18 24.37 -46.88
C CYS A 967 0.31 24.42 -47.23
N SER A 968 0.64 24.90 -48.43
CA SER A 968 2.02 25.12 -48.88
C SER A 968 2.78 26.05 -47.93
N HIS A 969 2.17 27.17 -47.54
CA HIS A 969 2.75 28.08 -46.55
C HIS A 969 3.01 27.38 -45.19
N ARG A 970 2.05 26.58 -44.69
CA ARG A 970 2.24 25.80 -43.46
C ARG A 970 3.38 24.78 -43.59
N ALA A 971 3.47 24.06 -44.71
CA ALA A 971 4.53 23.09 -44.97
C ALA A 971 5.92 23.75 -45.07
N GLN A 972 6.01 24.92 -45.72
CA GLN A 972 7.24 25.72 -45.76
C GLN A 972 7.65 26.19 -44.36
N GLU A 973 6.70 26.61 -43.54
CA GLU A 973 6.97 27.02 -42.16
C GLU A 973 7.44 25.84 -41.30
N LEU A 974 6.85 24.66 -41.44
CA LEU A 974 7.33 23.43 -40.80
C LEU A 974 8.75 23.04 -41.26
N LYS A 975 9.08 23.21 -42.56
CA LYS A 975 10.46 23.06 -43.07
C LYS A 975 11.40 24.06 -42.39
N ARG A 976 11.01 25.34 -42.31
CA ARG A 976 11.78 26.42 -41.65
C ARG A 976 12.06 26.14 -40.18
N LEU A 977 11.10 25.55 -39.47
CA LEU A 977 11.21 25.16 -38.06
C LEU A 977 11.98 23.83 -37.85
N GLY A 978 12.40 23.16 -38.93
CA GLY A 978 13.21 21.95 -38.89
C GLY A 978 12.44 20.66 -38.63
N PHE A 979 11.11 20.64 -38.84
CA PHE A 979 10.33 19.40 -38.71
C PHE A 979 10.63 18.40 -39.82
N TYR A 980 10.91 18.85 -41.05
CA TYR A 980 11.17 17.96 -42.18
C TYR A 980 12.36 17.03 -41.95
N SER A 981 13.54 17.58 -41.63
CA SER A 981 14.75 16.78 -41.35
C SER A 981 14.57 15.83 -40.16
N LYS A 982 13.77 16.25 -39.18
CA LYS A 982 13.41 15.45 -38.01
C LYS A 982 12.48 14.29 -38.36
N MET A 983 11.46 14.51 -39.19
CA MET A 983 10.58 13.45 -39.69
C MET A 983 11.35 12.47 -40.58
N GLU A 984 12.30 12.94 -41.40
CA GLU A 984 13.22 12.07 -42.15
C GLU A 984 14.04 11.17 -41.22
N THR A 985 14.57 11.74 -40.14
CA THR A 985 15.34 10.98 -39.14
C THR A 985 14.48 9.89 -38.51
N LEU A 986 13.24 10.21 -38.10
CA LEU A 986 12.30 9.22 -37.55
C LEU A 986 11.95 8.15 -38.59
N LYS A 987 11.66 8.54 -39.83
CA LYS A 987 11.32 7.63 -40.93
C LYS A 987 12.41 6.57 -41.14
N GLN A 988 13.68 6.97 -41.08
CA GLN A 988 14.82 6.10 -41.41
C GLN A 988 15.33 5.30 -40.20
N HIS A 989 15.34 5.90 -39.00
CA HIS A 989 16.10 5.39 -37.86
C HIS A 989 15.28 5.06 -36.60
N ASP A 990 13.96 5.30 -36.57
CA ASP A 990 13.18 4.96 -35.37
C ASP A 990 13.05 3.45 -35.17
N ARG A 991 13.17 3.02 -33.91
CA ARG A 991 13.01 1.62 -33.49
C ARG A 991 11.57 1.12 -33.61
N ASP A 992 10.59 2.01 -33.60
CA ASP A 992 9.17 1.67 -33.63
C ASP A 992 8.59 1.80 -35.05
N LEU A 993 7.95 0.74 -35.54
CA LEU A 993 7.38 0.71 -36.90
C LEU A 993 6.27 1.75 -37.09
N ASP A 994 5.44 1.96 -36.08
CA ASP A 994 4.29 2.87 -36.14
C ASP A 994 4.72 4.33 -36.28
N VAL A 995 5.83 4.68 -35.62
CA VAL A 995 6.50 5.99 -35.74
C VAL A 995 7.06 6.16 -37.15
N ARG A 996 7.77 5.16 -37.69
CA ARG A 996 8.35 5.21 -39.03
C ARG A 996 7.30 5.43 -40.12
N GLU A 997 6.21 4.67 -40.07
CA GLU A 997 5.14 4.79 -41.07
C GLU A 997 4.45 6.16 -41.01
N ARG A 998 4.20 6.70 -39.81
CA ARG A 998 3.64 8.06 -39.70
C ARG A 998 4.62 9.14 -40.13
N ALA A 999 5.89 9.01 -39.79
CA ALA A 999 6.92 9.93 -40.23
C ALA A 999 7.06 9.94 -41.75
N LYS A 1000 6.88 8.77 -42.41
CA LYS A 1000 6.81 8.66 -43.87
C LYS A 1000 5.63 9.45 -44.44
N THR A 1001 4.44 9.31 -43.88
CA THR A 1001 3.25 10.08 -44.30
C THR A 1001 3.46 11.59 -44.10
N ALA A 1002 3.97 11.99 -42.93
CA ALA A 1002 4.26 13.40 -42.62
C ALA A 1002 5.24 14.01 -43.62
N THR A 1003 6.31 13.28 -43.96
CA THR A 1003 7.29 13.74 -44.95
C THR A 1003 6.68 13.83 -46.34
N PHE A 1004 5.94 12.81 -46.76
CA PHE A 1004 5.28 12.79 -48.06
C PHE A 1004 4.35 13.99 -48.26
N GLN A 1005 3.52 14.31 -47.26
CA GLN A 1005 2.63 15.48 -47.32
C GLN A 1005 3.40 16.80 -47.35
N ILE A 1006 4.46 16.94 -46.56
CA ILE A 1006 5.32 18.12 -46.60
C ILE A 1006 5.93 18.31 -47.99
N ASP A 1007 6.43 17.25 -48.61
CA ASP A 1007 7.01 17.34 -49.95
C ASP A 1007 5.94 17.70 -50.98
N GLN A 1008 4.81 17.01 -50.99
CA GLN A 1008 3.69 17.28 -51.88
C GLN A 1008 3.20 18.74 -51.80
N ALA A 1009 3.09 19.31 -50.60
CA ALA A 1009 2.64 20.68 -50.41
C ALA A 1009 3.67 21.75 -50.78
N THR A 1010 4.93 21.39 -50.99
CA THR A 1010 6.04 22.32 -51.31
C THR A 1010 6.53 22.26 -52.76
N TYR A 1011 6.01 21.32 -53.54
CA TYR A 1011 6.06 21.33 -55.00
C TYR A 1011 4.91 22.17 -55.56
#